data_AF-A0A9P6IZ66-F1
#
_entry.id   AF-A0A9P6IZ66-F1
#
_cell.length_a   1.000
_cell.length_b   1.000
_cell.length_c   1.000
_cell.angle_alpha   90.00
_cell.angle_beta   90.00
_cell.angle_gamma   90.00
#
_symmetry.space_group_name_H-M   'P 1'
#
loop_
_entity.id
_entity.type
_entity.pdbx_description
1 polymer ?
#
loop_
_entity_poly.entity_id
_entity_poly.type
_entity_poly.pdbx_seq_one_letter_code
_entity_poly.pdbx_strand_id
1 'polypeptide(L)'
;MQKVTNPVPRVRHPDWLFKRVMAMDDKFKQHRITETFKPIEKPSSGRDGIMDLEDFGSSPHSNGPSRPIVHKLTKSNKGKRSFRDGKTFEEQILEIELPEMKPDMLTDYHGFLAYQKIKWKRQRLERAQRKALGQTRARGPTGSLSGFIQKQSTNILTNFWQIIQIVETELPGEFRLWILIDKTLHSVRLSVPRIIYVNTRVEDADHESRRFPMQKVVRTLPRAHPCMHLYQFIMGESLYQKEAKNLSSFFSHPNVEGVYETQLPLLYRAIINLSCVCSVNNRAKRDTRHLLALFSSVHNRVFVFVVDAPGQKGQMPNMSKIYESVKAEIEKVPELPESNRRVNKTWNYFEQLQFDVEYVSNEKAAFKGFAKCLSKYQDERHGATAVILHSPRSKQKLLESMGILSDFPLISMPCLKSTKPFQALAWQSTAGRRMLSQFLTVGGWMTEQIALARYANVPVCNIEQDSPLFVTDVLLARRLQHHDMLLWWSPSSKPDLGGREDDENLSGMEELQDPNINVPGHYETVCLEMDMLSLAVNTLIQSNLINDLEGGTDSVLDTAHTLEEYNSGKVSNVITLSSGTASAQAFAIIKSMVKSWAVERAETQDHFADSLMNHFYRWLTNSNSRLYDPCMYAFIHGLMKKVFLQLVAEFKRLGSRVILGTFNKLTIVTSKTSVGNAYAYCSWIIRHIHSKALFMSIDLIPVYYWEQLLWMDCANYGGIICPNPQEVQEQDQPTLLTQVNPHIHMEWNIQHYLPLALHQEFMSTIGEFIDQIYKFSHQKQLATPKSLKNGTANGEDADTVAGNGGTKAERKNQEVIAYKKKLISQQMSRRLLKVFPEILAQKRDSAKDPQLAFMFAFPRQPGSHLDLTNPPLELVKSIAAVFGIDTSIEREVRVLRKNLLDLIEVREFSPESLFQNPCESFVLRGVICAYCSYCQDLDFCRDKHLLPKINKDTGAMVMGAWRCQECKEDYNREAIEESMIAIVERMVGQYQTQDLKCVKCRRVKGDYLGEWCECSGGFVTTLGRAEYLRKMRVFENIAEFYGLSFLKEAVAWTLST
;
A
#
# COMPACT_ATOMS: atom_id res chain seq x y z
N MET A 1 22.77 75.74 -15.79
CA MET A 1 22.00 75.55 -14.54
C MET A 1 22.13 76.83 -13.71
N GLN A 2 21.09 77.26 -13.01
CA GLN A 2 21.05 78.55 -12.31
C GLN A 2 21.73 78.55 -10.91
N LYS A 3 22.47 77.48 -10.56
CA LYS A 3 23.14 77.30 -9.25
C LYS A 3 22.21 77.36 -8.00
N VAL A 4 20.91 77.22 -8.18
CA VAL A 4 19.95 77.04 -7.08
C VAL A 4 19.92 75.57 -6.65
N THR A 5 19.80 75.30 -5.35
CA THR A 5 19.61 73.96 -4.80
C THR A 5 18.24 73.39 -5.16
N ASN A 6 18.05 72.07 -5.03
CA ASN A 6 16.77 71.42 -5.33
C ASN A 6 15.67 71.91 -4.36
N PRO A 7 14.61 72.60 -4.82
CA PRO A 7 13.58 73.15 -3.94
C PRO A 7 12.64 72.09 -3.34
N VAL A 8 12.65 70.85 -3.85
CA VAL A 8 11.83 69.75 -3.32
C VAL A 8 12.72 68.54 -2.98
N PRO A 9 13.30 68.46 -1.77
CA PRO A 9 14.25 67.41 -1.39
C PRO A 9 13.71 65.97 -1.48
N ARG A 10 12.39 65.77 -1.42
CA ARG A 10 11.73 64.47 -1.60
C ARG A 10 11.78 63.93 -3.04
N VAL A 11 12.02 64.79 -4.05
CA VAL A 11 12.08 64.38 -5.46
C VAL A 11 13.51 64.51 -5.97
N ARG A 12 14.18 63.37 -6.20
CA ARG A 12 15.57 63.33 -6.68
C ARG A 12 15.65 63.78 -8.14
N HIS A 13 16.71 64.51 -8.50
CA HIS A 13 17.00 64.85 -9.88
C HIS A 13 17.27 63.60 -10.74
N PRO A 14 16.91 63.61 -12.05
CA PRO A 14 17.27 62.54 -12.99
C PRO A 14 18.78 62.30 -13.06
N ASP A 15 19.21 61.05 -13.29
CA ASP A 15 20.63 60.67 -13.18
C ASP A 15 21.58 61.47 -14.08
N TRP A 16 21.14 61.90 -15.27
CA TRP A 16 21.96 62.74 -16.17
C TRP A 16 22.22 64.14 -15.59
N LEU A 17 21.29 64.66 -14.79
CA LEU A 17 21.40 65.94 -14.10
C LEU A 17 22.17 65.78 -12.79
N PHE A 18 21.84 64.73 -12.01
CA PHE A 18 22.51 64.39 -10.76
C PHE A 18 24.03 64.19 -10.95
N LYS A 19 24.45 63.38 -11.93
CA LYS A 19 25.87 63.18 -12.27
C LYS A 19 26.57 64.50 -12.67
N ARG A 20 25.85 65.42 -13.32
CA ARG A 20 26.38 66.70 -13.81
C ARG A 20 26.43 67.80 -12.74
N VAL A 21 25.61 67.69 -11.69
CA VAL A 21 25.75 68.50 -10.45
C VAL A 21 26.93 67.99 -9.63
N MET A 22 27.01 66.67 -9.36
CA MET A 22 28.11 66.12 -8.56
C MET A 22 29.49 66.38 -9.20
N ALA A 23 29.60 66.30 -10.54
CA ALA A 23 30.83 66.64 -11.26
C ALA A 23 31.15 68.16 -11.35
N MET A 24 30.26 69.03 -10.86
CA MET A 24 30.53 70.47 -10.66
C MET A 24 30.91 70.82 -9.23
N ASP A 25 30.41 70.07 -8.24
CA ASP A 25 30.72 70.26 -6.81
C ASP A 25 31.97 69.48 -6.35
N ASP A 26 32.51 68.58 -7.18
CA ASP A 26 33.74 67.84 -6.91
C ASP A 26 34.98 68.76 -6.87
N LYS A 27 35.65 68.76 -5.71
CA LYS A 27 36.82 69.61 -5.42
C LYS A 27 38.14 68.97 -5.85
N PHE A 28 38.19 67.68 -6.22
CA PHE A 28 39.43 66.95 -6.47
C PHE A 28 39.47 66.31 -7.87
N LYS A 29 39.85 67.11 -8.88
CA LYS A 29 40.01 66.64 -10.26
C LYS A 29 41.24 65.74 -10.41
N GLN A 30 41.01 64.44 -10.56
CA GLN A 30 42.07 63.46 -10.78
C GLN A 30 42.46 63.38 -12.27
N HIS A 31 43.74 63.61 -12.58
CA HIS A 31 44.29 63.42 -13.93
C HIS A 31 44.49 61.94 -14.28
N ARG A 32 44.46 61.60 -15.58
CA ARG A 32 44.57 60.21 -16.05
C ARG A 32 46.03 59.78 -16.21
N ILE A 33 46.37 58.63 -15.60
CA ILE A 33 47.68 57.96 -15.65
C ILE A 33 48.17 57.58 -17.07
N THR A 34 47.33 57.71 -18.10
CA THR A 34 47.70 57.49 -19.50
C THR A 34 48.52 58.63 -20.11
N GLU A 35 48.61 59.80 -19.46
CA GLU A 35 49.34 60.97 -20.00
C GLU A 35 50.87 60.91 -19.75
N THR A 36 51.35 59.99 -18.90
CA THR A 36 52.75 59.93 -18.43
C THR A 36 53.68 58.99 -19.20
N PHE A 37 53.24 58.30 -20.25
CA PHE A 37 54.08 57.32 -20.98
C PHE A 37 54.18 57.64 -22.48
N LYS A 38 55.39 57.96 -22.95
CA LYS A 38 55.77 58.02 -24.37
C LYS A 38 56.94 57.06 -24.66
N PRO A 39 56.89 56.26 -25.74
CA PRO A 39 58.05 55.51 -26.21
C PRO A 39 59.17 56.42 -26.75
N ILE A 40 60.39 55.89 -26.80
CA ILE A 40 61.57 56.52 -27.44
C ILE A 40 61.96 55.70 -28.66
N GLU A 41 62.22 56.36 -29.79
CA GLU A 41 62.74 55.75 -31.01
C GLU A 41 64.27 55.60 -30.97
N LYS A 42 64.81 54.55 -31.61
CA LYS A 42 66.22 54.40 -32.03
C LYS A 42 66.30 53.42 -33.23
N PRO A 43 67.43 53.38 -33.99
CA PRO A 43 67.32 53.44 -35.45
C PRO A 43 67.78 52.18 -36.22
N SER A 44 67.72 52.27 -37.54
CA SER A 44 68.02 51.22 -38.52
C SER A 44 69.51 50.94 -38.77
N SER A 45 69.90 49.66 -38.77
CA SER A 45 70.90 49.06 -39.70
C SER A 45 71.19 47.59 -39.36
N GLY A 46 71.59 46.77 -40.34
CA GLY A 46 72.31 45.51 -40.10
C GLY A 46 71.70 44.24 -40.70
N ARG A 47 72.58 43.37 -41.22
CA ARG A 47 72.35 41.93 -41.50
C ARG A 47 72.90 41.12 -40.30
N ASP A 48 72.90 39.79 -40.19
CA ASP A 48 72.63 38.66 -41.10
C ASP A 48 71.77 37.58 -40.39
N GLY A 49 71.36 36.52 -41.10
CA GLY A 49 70.52 35.45 -40.55
C GLY A 49 71.29 34.17 -40.15
N ILE A 50 70.62 33.31 -39.38
CA ILE A 50 70.95 31.90 -39.10
C ILE A 50 69.65 31.08 -39.16
N MET A 51 69.73 29.81 -39.55
CA MET A 51 68.60 28.95 -39.93
C MET A 51 68.06 28.05 -38.79
N ASP A 52 66.89 27.47 -39.05
CA ASP A 52 66.15 26.50 -38.23
C ASP A 52 66.87 25.13 -38.10
N LEU A 53 66.55 24.35 -37.06
CA LEU A 53 67.31 23.13 -36.67
C LEU A 53 66.50 22.05 -35.90
N GLU A 54 65.24 21.76 -36.26
CA GLU A 54 64.57 20.51 -35.81
C GLU A 54 63.91 19.67 -36.93
N ASP A 55 64.35 19.83 -38.19
CA ASP A 55 63.89 18.96 -39.29
C ASP A 55 64.88 17.81 -39.57
N PHE A 56 64.70 16.69 -38.86
CA PHE A 56 65.54 15.48 -38.97
C PHE A 56 64.66 14.21 -38.97
N GLY A 57 64.02 13.90 -40.12
CA GLY A 57 62.83 13.03 -40.16
C GLY A 57 62.74 11.89 -41.21
N SER A 58 63.70 11.75 -42.14
CA SER A 58 63.80 10.64 -43.14
C SER A 58 62.70 10.54 -44.22
N SER A 59 63.02 9.81 -45.31
CA SER A 59 62.20 9.66 -46.54
C SER A 59 61.77 8.17 -46.77
N PRO A 60 61.35 7.66 -47.95
CA PRO A 60 59.93 7.35 -48.17
C PRO A 60 59.61 5.85 -48.50
N HIS A 61 58.33 5.61 -48.84
CA HIS A 61 57.68 4.37 -49.34
C HIS A 61 57.25 3.27 -48.34
N SER A 62 55.93 3.03 -48.27
CA SER A 62 55.29 1.73 -48.64
C SER A 62 53.76 1.79 -48.44
N ASN A 63 53.02 0.76 -48.89
CA ASN A 63 51.57 0.79 -49.07
C ASN A 63 50.74 0.49 -47.80
N GLY A 64 49.61 1.19 -47.61
CA GLY A 64 48.55 0.78 -46.67
C GLY A 64 47.38 1.77 -46.57
N PRO A 65 46.10 1.32 -46.53
CA PRO A 65 44.95 2.20 -46.36
C PRO A 65 44.76 2.61 -44.89
N SER A 66 45.29 3.77 -44.52
CA SER A 66 45.17 4.30 -43.15
C SER A 66 43.77 4.80 -42.80
N ARG A 67 43.35 4.51 -41.57
CA ARG A 67 42.00 4.81 -41.04
C ARG A 67 41.85 6.30 -40.68
N PRO A 68 40.63 6.89 -40.75
CA PRO A 68 40.41 8.27 -40.34
C PRO A 68 40.66 8.48 -38.84
N ILE A 69 41.57 9.39 -38.51
CA ILE A 69 41.92 9.74 -37.13
C ILE A 69 40.84 10.67 -36.56
N VAL A 70 40.00 10.14 -35.67
CA VAL A 70 38.98 10.95 -34.98
C VAL A 70 39.62 11.73 -33.85
N HIS A 71 39.85 13.04 -34.04
CA HIS A 71 40.25 13.95 -32.97
C HIS A 71 39.17 14.03 -31.89
N LYS A 72 39.37 13.27 -30.81
CA LYS A 72 38.49 13.20 -29.65
C LYS A 72 38.57 14.50 -28.84
N LEU A 73 37.75 15.49 -29.21
CA LEU A 73 37.63 16.77 -28.52
C LEU A 73 37.27 16.58 -27.05
N THR A 74 38.29 16.61 -26.19
CA THR A 74 38.14 16.67 -24.74
C THR A 74 37.53 18.02 -24.36
N LYS A 75 36.26 18.01 -23.93
CA LYS A 75 35.61 19.18 -23.34
C LYS A 75 36.29 19.52 -22.00
N SER A 76 37.41 20.24 -22.07
CA SER A 76 38.05 20.85 -20.90
C SER A 76 37.04 21.77 -20.20
N ASN A 77 36.76 21.50 -18.93
CA ASN A 77 35.62 22.10 -18.22
C ASN A 77 35.90 23.52 -17.71
N LYS A 78 36.36 24.42 -18.60
CA LYS A 78 36.57 25.86 -18.33
C LYS A 78 35.25 26.65 -18.41
N GLY A 79 34.17 26.11 -17.86
CA GLY A 79 32.83 26.70 -17.86
C GLY A 79 32.44 27.53 -16.62
N LYS A 80 33.27 27.55 -15.57
CA LYS A 80 32.96 28.19 -14.27
C LYS A 80 33.95 29.30 -13.85
N ARG A 81 34.26 30.24 -14.76
CA ARG A 81 35.04 31.46 -14.44
C ARG A 81 34.55 32.77 -15.10
N SER A 82 33.35 32.79 -15.69
CA SER A 82 32.74 34.02 -16.25
C SER A 82 31.40 34.30 -15.55
N PHE A 83 31.50 34.74 -14.29
CA PHE A 83 30.40 35.31 -13.48
C PHE A 83 31.03 36.20 -12.39
N ARG A 84 31.89 37.13 -12.83
CA ARG A 84 32.58 38.13 -11.98
C ARG A 84 32.49 39.56 -12.52
N ASP A 85 32.29 39.73 -13.83
CA ASP A 85 31.97 41.02 -14.43
C ASP A 85 30.45 41.13 -14.58
N GLY A 86 29.83 42.09 -13.89
CA GLY A 86 28.37 42.31 -13.89
C GLY A 86 27.82 42.98 -15.16
N LYS A 87 28.44 42.74 -16.33
CA LYS A 87 28.10 43.40 -17.59
C LYS A 87 26.82 42.84 -18.20
N THR A 88 25.93 43.74 -18.60
CA THR A 88 24.69 43.45 -19.33
C THR A 88 24.94 42.84 -20.72
N PHE A 89 23.90 42.28 -21.33
CA PHE A 89 24.00 41.77 -22.70
C PHE A 89 24.34 42.87 -23.73
N GLU A 90 23.87 44.10 -23.55
CA GLU A 90 24.24 45.24 -24.40
C GLU A 90 25.74 45.54 -24.34
N GLU A 91 26.31 45.66 -23.14
CA GLU A 91 27.75 45.91 -22.96
C GLU A 91 28.59 44.78 -23.58
N GLN A 92 28.18 43.52 -23.40
CA GLN A 92 28.86 42.36 -24.00
C GLN A 92 28.71 42.25 -25.54
N ILE A 93 27.77 42.97 -26.15
CA ILE A 93 27.60 43.06 -27.61
C ILE A 93 28.39 44.25 -28.17
N LEU A 94 28.44 45.37 -27.43
CA LEU A 94 29.24 46.55 -27.77
C LEU A 94 30.75 46.28 -27.68
N GLU A 95 31.21 45.50 -26.70
CA GLU A 95 32.61 45.07 -26.58
C GLU A 95 33.06 44.04 -27.66
N ILE A 96 32.20 43.69 -28.62
CA ILE A 96 32.56 42.84 -29.77
C ILE A 96 32.54 43.68 -31.05
N GLU A 97 33.63 44.42 -31.23
CA GLU A 97 34.00 45.02 -32.50
C GLU A 97 34.19 43.95 -33.58
N LEU A 98 33.85 44.32 -34.82
CA LEU A 98 34.07 43.51 -36.02
C LEU A 98 35.20 44.18 -36.81
N PRO A 99 36.25 43.45 -37.23
CA PRO A 99 37.27 44.01 -38.12
C PRO A 99 36.64 44.62 -39.38
N GLU A 100 37.10 45.82 -39.75
CA GLU A 100 36.49 46.60 -40.84
C GLU A 100 36.60 45.88 -42.19
N MET A 101 37.76 45.29 -42.49
CA MET A 101 37.95 44.41 -43.63
C MET A 101 37.49 42.98 -43.30
N LYS A 102 36.52 42.48 -44.08
CA LYS A 102 36.18 41.06 -44.18
C LYS A 102 37.16 40.40 -45.17
N PRO A 103 38.06 39.49 -44.73
CA PRO A 103 38.92 38.74 -45.65
C PRO A 103 38.08 37.93 -46.63
N ASP A 104 38.59 37.70 -47.85
CA ASP A 104 37.86 36.91 -48.81
C ASP A 104 38.10 35.40 -48.66
N MET A 105 37.03 34.64 -48.89
CA MET A 105 36.96 33.21 -48.60
C MET A 105 37.89 32.37 -49.49
N LEU A 106 38.20 32.87 -50.68
CA LEU A 106 39.03 32.18 -51.68
C LEU A 106 40.53 32.50 -51.55
N THR A 107 40.91 33.55 -50.80
CA THR A 107 42.30 34.00 -50.66
C THR A 107 42.85 33.83 -49.23
N ASP A 108 42.04 34.07 -48.20
CA ASP A 108 42.35 33.69 -46.82
C ASP A 108 41.11 33.12 -46.11
N TYR A 109 40.94 31.80 -46.27
CA TYR A 109 39.90 31.05 -45.57
C TYR A 109 40.06 31.07 -44.04
N HIS A 110 41.29 31.21 -43.51
CA HIS A 110 41.55 31.20 -42.07
C HIS A 110 41.15 32.53 -41.41
N GLY A 111 41.53 33.67 -41.99
CA GLY A 111 41.06 35.00 -41.58
C GLY A 111 39.56 35.18 -41.80
N PHE A 112 39.02 34.70 -42.93
CA PHE A 112 37.57 34.68 -43.16
C PHE A 112 36.85 33.88 -42.07
N LEU A 113 37.35 32.70 -41.71
CA LEU A 113 36.77 31.86 -40.66
C LEU A 113 36.92 32.48 -39.26
N ALA A 114 38.01 33.19 -38.98
CA ALA A 114 38.20 33.96 -37.75
C ALA A 114 37.16 35.10 -37.63
N TYR A 115 37.02 35.91 -38.68
CA TYR A 115 36.00 36.96 -38.80
C TYR A 115 34.58 36.40 -38.61
N GLN A 116 34.24 35.29 -39.27
CA GLN A 116 32.94 34.63 -39.12
C GLN A 116 32.72 34.10 -37.69
N LYS A 117 33.73 33.53 -37.03
CA LYS A 117 33.63 33.08 -35.62
C LYS A 117 33.31 34.24 -34.67
N ILE A 118 33.91 35.42 -34.86
CA ILE A 118 33.59 36.64 -34.10
C ILE A 118 32.14 37.08 -34.38
N LYS A 119 31.76 37.18 -35.66
CA LYS A 119 30.40 37.52 -36.09
C LYS A 119 29.33 36.58 -35.52
N TRP A 120 29.57 35.27 -35.52
CA TRP A 120 28.68 34.26 -34.93
C TRP A 120 28.71 34.23 -33.39
N LYS A 121 29.73 34.82 -32.73
CA LYS A 121 29.73 35.02 -31.26
C LYS A 121 28.77 36.17 -30.92
N ARG A 122 28.94 37.35 -31.55
CA ARG A 122 28.06 38.51 -31.35
C ARG A 122 26.61 38.20 -31.70
N GLN A 123 26.37 37.60 -32.87
CA GLN A 123 25.02 37.22 -33.31
C GLN A 123 24.39 36.06 -32.49
N ARG A 124 25.14 35.39 -31.61
CA ARG A 124 24.58 34.48 -30.58
C ARG A 124 24.18 35.23 -29.31
N LEU A 125 24.96 36.23 -28.89
CA LEU A 125 24.59 37.12 -27.77
C LEU A 125 23.34 37.94 -28.12
N GLU A 126 23.28 38.55 -29.30
CA GLU A 126 22.08 39.25 -29.81
C GLU A 126 20.83 38.35 -29.83
N ARG A 127 21.00 37.05 -30.12
CA ARG A 127 19.91 36.05 -30.08
C ARG A 127 19.53 35.64 -28.65
N ALA A 128 20.49 35.52 -27.74
CA ALA A 128 20.24 35.23 -26.34
C ALA A 128 19.48 36.39 -25.67
N GLN A 129 19.92 37.64 -25.94
CA GLN A 129 19.27 38.85 -25.46
C GLN A 129 17.81 38.96 -25.95
N ARG A 130 17.55 38.78 -27.25
CA ARG A 130 16.18 38.78 -27.80
C ARG A 130 15.30 37.67 -27.20
N LYS A 131 15.87 36.50 -26.90
CA LYS A 131 15.14 35.42 -26.20
C LYS A 131 14.83 35.78 -24.74
N ALA A 132 15.75 36.43 -24.04
CA ALA A 132 15.53 36.93 -22.68
C ALA A 132 14.48 38.05 -22.62
N LEU A 133 14.41 38.90 -23.65
CA LEU A 133 13.40 39.94 -23.85
C LEU A 133 12.04 39.40 -24.38
N GLY A 134 11.85 38.08 -24.47
CA GLY A 134 10.59 37.46 -24.94
C GLY A 134 10.29 37.64 -26.44
N GLN A 135 11.16 38.31 -27.20
CA GLN A 135 10.95 38.63 -28.62
C GLN A 135 11.18 37.39 -29.50
N THR A 136 10.15 36.54 -29.58
CA THR A 136 10.09 35.49 -30.60
C THR A 136 9.93 36.12 -32.00
N ARG A 137 10.58 35.52 -33.01
CA ARG A 137 10.65 36.12 -34.35
C ARG A 137 9.46 35.66 -35.19
N ALA A 138 8.83 36.59 -35.91
CA ALA A 138 7.88 36.25 -36.98
C ALA A 138 8.51 35.31 -38.02
N ARG A 139 7.67 34.49 -38.68
CA ARG A 139 8.10 33.48 -39.67
C ARG A 139 8.94 34.13 -40.78
N GLY A 140 10.16 33.62 -40.97
CA GLY A 140 10.98 33.94 -42.15
C GLY A 140 10.58 33.10 -43.38
N PRO A 141 11.14 33.40 -44.57
CA PRO A 141 10.78 32.71 -45.81
C PRO A 141 11.04 31.20 -45.76
N THR A 142 10.14 30.43 -46.34
CA THR A 142 10.14 28.95 -46.32
C THR A 142 11.16 28.35 -47.29
N GLY A 143 12.35 28.03 -46.80
CA GLY A 143 13.34 27.21 -47.51
C GLY A 143 13.33 25.74 -47.05
N SER A 144 13.42 24.82 -48.02
CA SER A 144 13.70 23.36 -47.94
C SER A 144 13.46 22.63 -46.60
N LEU A 145 14.22 22.95 -45.54
CA LEU A 145 14.08 22.39 -44.19
C LEU A 145 12.64 22.47 -43.64
N SER A 146 11.89 23.49 -44.04
CA SER A 146 10.46 23.62 -43.69
C SER A 146 9.66 22.40 -44.13
N GLY A 147 9.91 21.84 -45.32
CA GLY A 147 9.18 20.67 -45.82
C GLY A 147 9.44 19.41 -44.97
N PHE A 148 10.66 19.23 -44.45
CA PHE A 148 10.98 18.09 -43.58
C PHE A 148 10.34 18.23 -42.20
N ILE A 149 10.45 19.42 -41.58
CA ILE A 149 9.82 19.72 -40.28
C ILE A 149 8.29 19.66 -40.41
N GLN A 150 7.72 20.15 -41.51
CA GLN A 150 6.27 20.16 -41.75
C GLN A 150 5.73 18.77 -42.08
N LYS A 151 6.53 17.89 -42.71
CA LYS A 151 6.17 16.48 -42.92
C LYS A 151 6.24 15.65 -41.63
N GLN A 152 7.20 15.95 -40.73
CA GLN A 152 7.18 15.39 -39.38
C GLN A 152 6.02 15.96 -38.55
N SER A 153 5.74 17.27 -38.61
CA SER A 153 4.66 17.87 -37.83
C SER A 153 3.29 17.46 -38.33
N THR A 154 3.10 17.20 -39.64
CA THR A 154 1.82 16.65 -40.14
C THR A 154 1.61 15.23 -39.63
N ASN A 155 2.60 14.33 -39.71
CA ASN A 155 2.46 12.98 -39.13
C ASN A 155 2.15 13.03 -37.61
N ILE A 156 2.80 13.95 -36.86
CA ILE A 156 2.49 14.21 -35.45
C ILE A 156 1.11 14.86 -35.24
N LEU A 157 0.53 15.58 -36.21
CA LEU A 157 -0.76 16.26 -36.07
C LEU A 157 -1.96 15.51 -36.67
N THR A 158 -1.74 14.48 -37.51
CA THR A 158 -2.81 13.70 -38.15
C THR A 158 -3.00 12.30 -37.58
N ASN A 159 -1.99 11.74 -36.93
CA ASN A 159 -2.03 10.35 -36.44
C ASN A 159 -2.32 10.27 -34.94
N PHE A 160 -2.97 9.19 -34.51
CA PHE A 160 -3.24 8.91 -33.10
C PHE A 160 -1.94 8.74 -32.29
N TRP A 161 -1.86 9.39 -31.14
CA TRP A 161 -0.68 9.28 -30.26
C TRP A 161 -0.83 8.10 -29.29
N GLN A 162 0.00 7.09 -29.44
CA GLN A 162 0.21 6.10 -28.37
C GLN A 162 1.28 6.65 -27.44
N ILE A 163 0.88 7.49 -26.47
CA ILE A 163 1.80 8.03 -25.48
C ILE A 163 2.25 6.88 -24.56
N ILE A 164 3.57 6.71 -24.44
CA ILE A 164 4.24 5.67 -23.66
C ILE A 164 4.58 6.16 -22.26
N GLN A 165 5.12 7.38 -22.13
CA GLN A 165 5.61 7.89 -20.84
C GLN A 165 5.54 9.43 -20.68
N ILE A 166 4.94 9.83 -19.56
CA ILE A 166 5.10 11.04 -18.74
C ILE A 166 6.50 11.14 -18.09
N VAL A 167 7.27 12.21 -18.30
CA VAL A 167 8.45 12.54 -17.46
C VAL A 167 8.47 14.02 -17.08
N GLU A 168 8.82 14.32 -15.83
CA GLU A 168 9.22 15.68 -15.42
C GLU A 168 10.49 16.15 -16.14
N THR A 169 10.64 17.47 -16.26
CA THR A 169 11.89 18.09 -16.71
C THR A 169 12.45 19.02 -15.64
N GLU A 170 13.65 19.56 -15.87
CA GLU A 170 14.29 20.57 -15.00
C GLU A 170 13.47 21.88 -14.88
N LEU A 171 12.45 22.07 -15.72
CA LEU A 171 11.56 23.23 -15.70
C LEU A 171 10.18 22.82 -15.14
N PRO A 172 9.74 23.37 -13.99
CA PRO A 172 8.48 22.98 -13.38
C PRO A 172 7.30 23.41 -14.26
N GLY A 173 6.39 22.47 -14.53
CA GLY A 173 5.28 22.64 -15.47
C GLY A 173 5.62 22.34 -16.95
N GLU A 174 6.87 22.01 -17.29
CA GLU A 174 7.24 21.37 -18.57
C GLU A 174 7.56 19.88 -18.36
N PHE A 175 6.96 19.02 -19.19
CA PHE A 175 7.08 17.58 -19.17
C PHE A 175 7.59 17.04 -20.52
N ARG A 176 8.41 15.99 -20.49
CA ARG A 176 8.84 15.24 -21.66
C ARG A 176 7.83 14.13 -21.92
N LEU A 177 7.16 14.21 -23.07
CA LEU A 177 6.13 13.30 -23.54
C LEU A 177 6.73 12.32 -24.54
N TRP A 178 6.84 11.04 -24.20
CA TRP A 178 7.27 9.98 -25.12
C TRP A 178 6.07 9.40 -25.85
N ILE A 179 6.02 9.51 -27.18
CA ILE A 179 4.88 9.04 -28.01
C ILE A 179 5.33 8.12 -29.13
N LEU A 180 4.57 7.05 -29.38
CA LEU A 180 4.73 6.17 -30.52
C LEU A 180 3.73 6.56 -31.61
N ILE A 181 4.24 6.83 -32.81
CA ILE A 181 3.46 7.09 -34.03
C ILE A 181 4.10 6.29 -35.16
N ASP A 182 3.31 5.53 -35.93
CA ASP A 182 3.76 4.71 -37.07
C ASP A 182 4.99 3.83 -36.76
N LYS A 183 5.03 3.24 -35.54
CA LYS A 183 6.15 2.44 -34.98
C LYS A 183 7.44 3.23 -34.69
N THR A 184 7.42 4.56 -34.78
CA THR A 184 8.54 5.45 -34.46
C THR A 184 8.30 6.22 -33.15
N LEU A 185 9.34 6.32 -32.32
CA LEU A 185 9.28 6.97 -31.00
C LEU A 185 9.68 8.44 -31.13
N HIS A 186 8.79 9.34 -30.75
CA HIS A 186 9.02 10.78 -30.69
C HIS A 186 9.07 11.28 -29.24
N SER A 187 9.79 12.37 -29.03
CA SER A 187 9.85 13.09 -27.75
C SER A 187 9.30 14.51 -27.96
N VAL A 188 8.17 14.80 -27.32
CA VAL A 188 7.46 16.08 -27.41
C VAL A 188 7.55 16.80 -26.05
N ARG A 189 7.43 18.13 -26.03
CA ARG A 189 7.27 18.89 -24.78
C ARG A 189 5.80 19.17 -24.55
N LEU A 190 5.31 18.77 -23.38
CA LEU A 190 3.99 19.10 -22.86
C LEU A 190 4.16 20.19 -21.79
N SER A 191 3.32 21.21 -21.80
CA SER A 191 3.20 22.12 -20.67
C SER A 191 1.82 21.96 -20.04
N VAL A 192 1.77 21.80 -18.72
CA VAL A 192 0.52 21.61 -17.97
C VAL A 192 0.31 22.83 -17.07
N PRO A 193 -0.81 23.56 -17.20
CA PRO A 193 -1.09 24.69 -16.32
C PRO A 193 -1.47 24.21 -14.92
N ARG A 194 -1.13 25.03 -13.92
CA ARG A 194 -1.70 24.96 -12.59
C ARG A 194 -3.15 25.42 -12.68
N ILE A 195 -4.05 24.60 -12.15
CA ILE A 195 -5.46 24.95 -11.91
C ILE A 195 -5.68 24.86 -10.40
N ILE A 196 -6.39 25.85 -9.85
CA ILE A 196 -6.78 25.97 -8.44
C ILE A 196 -8.21 26.50 -8.42
N TYR A 197 -9.03 26.06 -7.46
CA TYR A 197 -10.38 26.60 -7.26
C TYR A 197 -10.47 27.30 -5.90
N VAL A 198 -11.02 28.51 -5.87
CA VAL A 198 -11.17 29.32 -4.65
C VAL A 198 -12.66 29.58 -4.42
N ASN A 199 -13.20 29.13 -3.30
CA ASN A 199 -14.58 29.41 -2.89
C ASN A 199 -14.59 30.70 -2.05
N THR A 200 -15.34 31.73 -2.46
CA THR A 200 -15.45 32.99 -1.71
C THR A 200 -16.87 33.22 -1.20
N ARG A 201 -16.95 33.87 -0.03
CA ARG A 201 -18.20 34.28 0.64
C ARG A 201 -18.87 35.52 0.03
N VAL A 202 -18.19 36.18 -0.91
CA VAL A 202 -18.61 37.43 -1.57
C VAL A 202 -18.23 37.37 -3.05
N GLU A 203 -19.06 37.95 -3.92
CA GLU A 203 -18.74 38.12 -5.35
C GLU A 203 -17.69 39.23 -5.57
N ASP A 204 -16.79 39.02 -6.52
CA ASP A 204 -15.71 39.97 -6.90
C ASP A 204 -14.85 40.47 -5.70
N ALA A 205 -14.18 39.54 -5.02
CA ALA A 205 -13.25 39.84 -3.92
C ALA A 205 -11.98 40.58 -4.40
N ASP A 206 -12.06 41.92 -4.36
CA ASP A 206 -10.98 42.90 -4.44
C ASP A 206 -10.18 43.00 -5.76
N HIS A 207 -9.60 44.19 -5.99
CA HIS A 207 -8.80 44.53 -7.17
C HIS A 207 -7.59 43.61 -7.41
N GLU A 208 -7.09 42.94 -6.38
CA GLU A 208 -5.95 42.00 -6.43
C GLU A 208 -6.28 40.75 -7.27
N SER A 209 -7.50 40.25 -7.18
CA SER A 209 -7.94 39.02 -7.85
C SER A 209 -7.86 39.12 -9.38
N ARG A 210 -8.05 40.34 -9.92
CA ARG A 210 -7.97 40.68 -11.35
C ARG A 210 -6.55 40.64 -11.93
N ARG A 211 -5.51 40.38 -11.12
CA ARG A 211 -4.13 40.16 -11.61
C ARG A 211 -3.96 38.83 -12.37
N PHE A 212 -4.88 37.88 -12.19
CA PHE A 212 -4.82 36.54 -12.79
C PHE A 212 -6.10 36.25 -13.57
N PRO A 213 -6.03 35.45 -14.67
CA PRO A 213 -7.24 35.02 -15.37
C PRO A 213 -8.03 34.05 -14.48
N MET A 214 -9.24 34.46 -14.13
CA MET A 214 -10.22 33.67 -13.38
C MET A 214 -11.47 33.40 -14.23
N GLN A 215 -12.21 32.36 -13.87
CA GLN A 215 -13.56 32.09 -14.37
C GLN A 215 -14.44 31.67 -13.21
N LYS A 216 -15.66 32.23 -13.09
CA LYS A 216 -16.67 31.74 -12.14
C LYS A 216 -17.24 30.42 -12.67
N VAL A 217 -17.26 29.38 -11.85
CA VAL A 217 -17.68 28.02 -12.25
C VAL A 217 -18.51 27.41 -11.13
N VAL A 218 -19.54 26.61 -11.46
CA VAL A 218 -20.27 25.80 -10.46
C VAL A 218 -19.67 24.39 -10.45
N ARG A 219 -19.34 23.87 -9.28
CA ARG A 219 -18.79 22.52 -9.05
C ARG A 219 -19.28 21.98 -7.72
N THR A 220 -19.43 20.66 -7.59
CA THR A 220 -19.64 20.05 -6.27
C THR A 220 -18.32 19.96 -5.52
N LEU A 221 -18.27 20.53 -4.30
CA LEU A 221 -17.10 20.52 -3.44
C LEU A 221 -16.94 19.18 -2.70
N PRO A 222 -15.73 18.84 -2.20
CA PRO A 222 -15.52 17.67 -1.35
C PRO A 222 -16.48 17.66 -0.15
N ARG A 223 -16.90 16.46 0.25
CA ARG A 223 -17.90 16.22 1.33
C ARG A 223 -19.22 17.01 1.18
N ALA A 224 -19.53 17.49 -0.03
CA ALA A 224 -20.68 18.33 -0.35
C ALA A 224 -20.73 19.67 0.41
N HIS A 225 -19.57 20.27 0.68
CA HIS A 225 -19.47 21.66 1.16
C HIS A 225 -20.21 22.65 0.24
N PRO A 226 -20.77 23.75 0.79
CA PRO A 226 -21.58 24.68 0.02
C PRO A 226 -20.75 25.48 -0.99
N CYS A 227 -21.03 25.28 -2.29
CA CYS A 227 -20.50 26.12 -3.35
C CYS A 227 -21.11 27.52 -3.24
N MET A 228 -20.31 28.51 -2.83
CA MET A 228 -20.72 29.91 -2.68
C MET A 228 -20.43 30.64 -3.99
N HIS A 229 -19.26 31.29 -4.09
CA HIS A 229 -18.77 31.87 -5.32
C HIS A 229 -17.42 31.24 -5.65
N LEU A 230 -17.46 30.16 -6.42
CA LEU A 230 -16.30 29.37 -6.78
C LEU A 230 -15.64 29.92 -8.05
N TYR A 231 -14.37 30.30 -7.94
CA TYR A 231 -13.56 30.82 -9.04
C TYR A 231 -12.43 29.85 -9.39
N GLN A 232 -12.37 29.44 -10.65
CA GLN A 232 -11.28 28.67 -11.24
C GLN A 232 -10.18 29.62 -11.70
N PHE A 233 -8.96 29.43 -11.20
CA PHE A 233 -7.75 30.12 -11.67
C PHE A 233 -6.90 29.18 -12.52
N ILE A 234 -6.45 29.64 -13.68
CA ILE A 234 -5.60 28.85 -14.61
C ILE A 234 -4.32 29.63 -14.91
N MET A 235 -3.17 29.10 -14.52
CA MET A 235 -1.88 29.78 -14.67
C MET A 235 -0.71 28.83 -14.97
N GLY A 236 0.36 29.34 -15.59
CA GLY A 236 1.59 28.56 -15.73
C GLY A 236 2.29 28.37 -14.38
N GLU A 237 2.87 27.19 -14.13
CA GLU A 237 3.59 26.91 -12.88
C GLU A 237 4.75 27.90 -12.61
N SER A 238 5.44 28.34 -13.66
CA SER A 238 6.48 29.37 -13.57
C SER A 238 5.96 30.81 -13.33
N LEU A 239 4.64 31.01 -13.29
CA LEU A 239 3.98 32.21 -12.76
C LEU A 239 3.55 31.97 -11.31
N TYR A 240 2.91 30.83 -11.04
CA TYR A 240 2.52 30.39 -9.69
C TYR A 240 3.69 30.49 -8.69
N GLN A 241 4.86 29.98 -9.05
CA GLN A 241 6.07 30.02 -8.20
C GLN A 241 6.66 31.43 -7.98
N LYS A 242 6.42 32.37 -8.90
CA LYS A 242 6.89 33.77 -8.74
C LYS A 242 5.95 34.56 -7.83
N GLU A 243 4.66 34.40 -8.06
CA GLU A 243 3.58 35.10 -7.37
C GLU A 243 3.11 34.38 -6.10
N ALA A 244 3.75 33.27 -5.72
CA ALA A 244 3.35 32.39 -4.63
C ALA A 244 3.07 33.12 -3.30
N LYS A 245 3.83 34.19 -3.00
CA LYS A 245 3.62 35.03 -1.80
C LYS A 245 2.35 35.88 -1.86
N ASN A 246 2.02 36.38 -3.05
CA ASN A 246 0.82 37.18 -3.29
C ASN A 246 -0.40 36.25 -3.29
N LEU A 247 -0.28 35.07 -3.91
CA LEU A 247 -1.30 34.02 -3.88
C LEU A 247 -1.55 33.48 -2.47
N SER A 248 -0.51 33.23 -1.66
CA SER A 248 -0.71 32.81 -0.26
C SER A 248 -1.41 33.89 0.58
N SER A 249 -1.10 35.17 0.33
CA SER A 249 -1.80 36.29 0.98
C SER A 249 -3.29 36.33 0.59
N PHE A 250 -3.60 36.15 -0.69
CA PHE A 250 -4.97 36.08 -1.20
C PHE A 250 -5.74 34.86 -0.67
N PHE A 251 -5.12 33.68 -0.62
CA PHE A 251 -5.72 32.46 -0.07
C PHE A 251 -6.00 32.57 1.44
N SER A 252 -5.21 33.36 2.18
CA SER A 252 -5.44 33.65 3.60
C SER A 252 -6.49 34.74 3.89
N HIS A 253 -7.15 35.29 2.87
CA HIS A 253 -8.07 36.43 3.04
C HIS A 253 -9.41 35.99 3.68
N PRO A 254 -9.98 36.72 4.66
CA PRO A 254 -11.20 36.29 5.38
C PRO A 254 -12.46 36.07 4.53
N ASN A 255 -12.49 36.59 3.30
CA ASN A 255 -13.59 36.35 2.36
C ASN A 255 -13.44 35.03 1.57
N VAL A 256 -12.26 34.40 1.61
CA VAL A 256 -12.05 33.02 1.12
C VAL A 256 -12.60 32.06 2.18
N GLU A 257 -13.31 31.04 1.71
CA GLU A 257 -13.87 29.96 2.55
C GLU A 257 -13.01 28.70 2.45
N GLY A 258 -12.53 28.36 1.25
CA GLY A 258 -11.60 27.25 1.01
C GLY A 258 -10.90 27.34 -0.34
N VAL A 259 -9.74 26.70 -0.47
CA VAL A 259 -8.90 26.69 -1.69
C VAL A 259 -8.53 25.25 -2.09
N TYR A 260 -9.22 24.73 -3.09
CA TYR A 260 -9.23 23.30 -3.45
C TYR A 260 -8.28 22.95 -4.60
N GLU A 261 -7.87 21.68 -4.64
CA GLU A 261 -6.88 21.12 -5.56
C GLU A 261 -5.50 21.78 -5.43
N THR A 262 -5.16 22.19 -4.21
CA THR A 262 -3.82 22.67 -3.84
C THR A 262 -2.84 21.51 -3.73
N GLN A 263 -3.32 20.31 -3.41
CA GLN A 263 -2.49 19.13 -3.18
C GLN A 263 -2.28 18.24 -4.43
N LEU A 264 -3.12 18.35 -5.47
CA LEU A 264 -2.97 17.60 -6.73
C LEU A 264 -1.71 18.04 -7.52
N PRO A 265 -0.69 17.18 -7.72
CA PRO A 265 0.46 17.55 -8.52
C PRO A 265 0.10 17.65 -10.00
N LEU A 266 0.67 18.64 -10.70
CA LEU A 266 0.57 18.82 -12.16
C LEU A 266 0.81 17.51 -12.94
N LEU A 267 1.69 16.69 -12.37
CA LEU A 267 2.08 15.38 -12.81
C LEU A 267 0.89 14.42 -12.96
N TYR A 268 0.08 14.27 -11.90
CA TYR A 268 -1.10 13.40 -11.88
C TYR A 268 -2.27 14.06 -12.61
N ARG A 269 -2.35 15.39 -12.57
CA ARG A 269 -3.26 16.18 -13.40
C ARG A 269 -3.08 15.90 -14.90
N ALA A 270 -1.85 15.65 -15.34
CA ALA A 270 -1.57 15.20 -16.70
C ALA A 270 -2.16 13.81 -17.00
N ILE A 271 -2.10 12.84 -16.07
CA ILE A 271 -2.62 11.45 -16.23
C ILE A 271 -4.14 11.40 -16.29
N ILE A 272 -4.78 12.29 -15.53
CA ILE A 272 -6.23 12.35 -15.42
C ILE A 272 -6.80 13.00 -16.68
N ASN A 273 -6.30 14.20 -17.03
CA ASN A 273 -6.82 15.03 -18.12
C ASN A 273 -6.35 14.60 -19.53
N LEU A 274 -5.09 14.18 -19.67
CA LEU A 274 -4.61 13.51 -20.88
C LEU A 274 -4.58 12.03 -20.58
N SER A 275 -5.00 11.20 -21.53
CA SER A 275 -4.57 9.82 -21.41
C SER A 275 -3.05 9.78 -21.40
N CYS A 276 -2.53 8.84 -20.63
CA CYS A 276 -1.16 8.37 -20.67
C CYS A 276 -0.02 9.05 -19.86
N VAL A 277 -0.19 9.10 -18.52
CA VAL A 277 0.74 8.54 -17.45
C VAL A 277 1.72 9.44 -16.66
N CYS A 278 2.02 9.08 -15.39
CA CYS A 278 3.19 9.56 -14.62
C CYS A 278 3.44 8.89 -13.22
N SER A 279 4.32 9.42 -12.33
CA SER A 279 5.14 8.63 -11.35
C SER A 279 5.50 9.29 -9.97
N VAL A 280 6.52 8.73 -9.26
CA VAL A 280 7.16 9.14 -7.96
C VAL A 280 6.42 8.56 -6.73
N ASN A 281 7.01 7.95 -5.67
CA ASN A 281 8.34 8.06 -5.02
C ASN A 281 9.08 6.66 -4.88
N ASN A 282 9.88 6.16 -3.90
CA ASN A 282 10.52 6.60 -2.63
C ASN A 282 11.86 5.81 -2.32
N ARG A 283 12.36 5.81 -1.07
CA ARG A 283 13.67 5.32 -0.55
C ARG A 283 13.79 3.80 -0.23
N ALA A 284 15.01 3.26 -0.40
CA ALA A 284 15.69 2.30 0.49
C ALA A 284 17.20 2.14 0.12
N LYS A 285 18.04 1.60 1.02
CA LYS A 285 19.48 1.25 0.78
C LYS A 285 19.86 -0.04 1.52
N ARG A 286 20.57 -0.98 0.86
CA ARG A 286 21.76 -1.70 1.40
C ARG A 286 22.36 -2.74 0.41
N ASP A 287 23.41 -3.42 0.88
CA ASP A 287 24.33 -4.42 0.29
C ASP A 287 25.18 -3.97 -0.93
N THR A 288 26.41 -4.49 -0.96
CA THR A 288 27.52 -4.12 -1.84
C THR A 288 27.84 -5.19 -2.88
N ARG A 289 27.56 -6.47 -2.61
CA ARG A 289 27.77 -7.58 -3.57
C ARG A 289 26.53 -7.76 -4.43
N HIS A 290 26.69 -7.79 -5.74
CA HIS A 290 25.55 -7.88 -6.66
C HIS A 290 25.98 -8.26 -8.08
N LEU A 291 25.08 -8.93 -8.79
CA LEU A 291 25.18 -9.20 -10.22
C LEU A 291 24.20 -8.29 -10.96
N LEU A 292 24.65 -7.68 -12.04
CA LEU A 292 23.85 -6.83 -12.93
C LEU A 292 23.97 -7.39 -14.35
N ALA A 293 22.88 -7.46 -15.12
CA ALA A 293 22.95 -7.84 -16.52
C ALA A 293 22.13 -6.92 -17.45
N LEU A 294 22.61 -6.75 -18.67
CA LEU A 294 21.92 -6.09 -19.78
C LEU A 294 21.59 -7.14 -20.83
N PHE A 295 20.30 -7.45 -20.98
CA PHE A 295 19.77 -8.26 -22.07
C PHE A 295 19.33 -7.34 -23.22
N SER A 296 19.51 -7.78 -24.46
CA SER A 296 18.98 -7.11 -25.65
C SER A 296 17.88 -7.96 -26.28
N SER A 297 16.85 -7.30 -26.82
CA SER A 297 15.83 -7.93 -27.69
C SER A 297 16.28 -8.03 -29.16
N VAL A 298 17.36 -7.36 -29.53
CA VAL A 298 17.88 -7.28 -30.92
C VAL A 298 19.13 -8.15 -31.08
N HIS A 299 20.03 -8.10 -30.10
CA HIS A 299 21.30 -8.85 -30.11
C HIS A 299 21.22 -10.09 -29.23
N ASN A 300 21.74 -11.23 -29.70
CA ASN A 300 21.86 -12.47 -28.91
C ASN A 300 22.95 -12.44 -27.83
N ARG A 301 23.37 -11.24 -27.40
CA ARG A 301 24.44 -11.00 -26.43
C ARG A 301 23.91 -10.37 -25.16
N VAL A 302 24.41 -10.87 -24.03
CA VAL A 302 24.08 -10.40 -22.68
C VAL A 302 25.37 -9.93 -22.01
N PHE A 303 25.39 -8.67 -21.56
CA PHE A 303 26.52 -8.14 -20.78
C PHE A 303 26.25 -8.36 -19.29
N VAL A 304 27.13 -9.04 -18.59
CA VAL A 304 27.00 -9.36 -17.16
C VAL A 304 28.14 -8.73 -16.37
N PHE A 305 27.81 -7.83 -15.46
CA PHE A 305 28.78 -7.19 -14.56
C PHE A 305 28.66 -7.79 -13.16
N VAL A 306 29.74 -8.40 -12.69
CA VAL A 306 29.83 -9.02 -11.36
C VAL A 306 30.56 -8.07 -10.42
N VAL A 307 29.85 -7.59 -9.38
CA VAL A 307 30.43 -6.74 -8.34
C VAL A 307 30.71 -7.56 -7.09
N ASP A 308 31.99 -7.81 -6.85
CA ASP A 308 32.51 -8.63 -5.77
C ASP A 308 33.65 -7.90 -5.02
N ALA A 309 33.99 -8.38 -3.82
CA ALA A 309 35.03 -7.80 -2.98
C ALA A 309 36.44 -8.06 -3.56
N PRO A 310 37.39 -7.12 -3.42
CA PRO A 310 38.75 -7.26 -3.96
C PRO A 310 39.51 -8.38 -3.24
N GLY A 311 39.53 -9.58 -3.83
CA GLY A 311 40.30 -10.73 -3.34
C GLY A 311 39.80 -12.09 -3.85
N GLN A 312 38.50 -12.26 -4.07
CA GLN A 312 37.94 -13.52 -4.57
C GLN A 312 37.64 -13.47 -6.07
N LYS A 313 38.20 -14.41 -6.84
CA LYS A 313 37.89 -14.64 -8.25
C LYS A 313 37.02 -15.89 -8.41
N GLY A 314 35.75 -15.81 -8.02
CA GLY A 314 34.78 -16.87 -8.30
C GLY A 314 34.48 -16.94 -9.81
N GLN A 315 34.81 -18.05 -10.46
CA GLN A 315 34.54 -18.26 -11.88
C GLN A 315 33.04 -18.37 -12.14
N MET A 316 32.49 -17.57 -13.06
CA MET A 316 31.10 -17.72 -13.50
C MET A 316 30.91 -19.08 -14.18
N PRO A 317 29.81 -19.82 -13.90
CA PRO A 317 29.49 -21.06 -14.60
C PRO A 317 29.09 -20.78 -16.06
N ASN A 318 28.96 -21.84 -16.87
CA ASN A 318 28.51 -21.73 -18.26
C ASN A 318 27.04 -21.28 -18.32
N MET A 319 26.84 -19.97 -18.50
CA MET A 319 25.53 -19.32 -18.49
C MET A 319 24.62 -19.75 -19.65
N SER A 320 25.18 -20.12 -20.81
CA SER A 320 24.39 -20.61 -21.95
C SER A 320 23.73 -21.96 -21.63
N LYS A 321 24.45 -22.90 -21.00
CA LYS A 321 23.86 -24.17 -20.54
C LYS A 321 22.81 -23.98 -19.44
N ILE A 322 22.97 -22.98 -18.57
CA ILE A 322 21.96 -22.64 -17.56
C ILE A 322 20.72 -22.03 -18.24
N TYR A 323 20.88 -21.20 -19.28
CA TYR A 323 19.77 -20.65 -20.04
C TYR A 323 18.95 -21.75 -20.75
N GLU A 324 19.62 -22.69 -21.41
CA GLU A 324 18.99 -23.86 -22.04
C GLU A 324 18.20 -24.69 -21.02
N SER A 325 18.79 -24.96 -19.84
CA SER A 325 18.11 -25.67 -18.74
C SER A 325 16.87 -24.93 -18.25
N VAL A 326 16.98 -23.63 -17.94
CA VAL A 326 15.87 -22.85 -17.36
C VAL A 326 14.77 -22.58 -18.40
N LYS A 327 15.11 -22.40 -19.67
CA LYS A 327 14.15 -22.31 -20.78
C LYS A 327 13.37 -23.62 -20.91
N ALA A 328 14.07 -24.76 -20.97
CA ALA A 328 13.44 -26.07 -21.02
C ALA A 328 12.62 -26.41 -19.76
N GLU A 329 13.01 -25.92 -18.58
CA GLU A 329 12.20 -26.06 -17.35
C GLU A 329 10.89 -25.28 -17.45
N ILE A 330 10.91 -24.01 -17.89
CA ILE A 330 9.72 -23.16 -18.03
C ILE A 330 8.81 -23.65 -19.16
N GLU A 331 9.37 -24.15 -20.26
CA GLU A 331 8.62 -24.76 -21.36
C GLU A 331 8.03 -26.13 -21.00
N LYS A 332 8.56 -26.80 -19.96
CA LYS A 332 8.06 -28.07 -19.39
C LYS A 332 7.19 -27.90 -18.13
N VAL A 333 6.50 -26.76 -17.98
CA VAL A 333 5.40 -26.62 -17.00
C VAL A 333 4.04 -26.67 -17.72
N PRO A 334 3.51 -27.87 -18.04
CA PRO A 334 2.07 -28.05 -18.16
C PRO A 334 1.42 -27.98 -16.76
N GLU A 335 0.09 -28.11 -16.71
CA GLU A 335 -0.67 -28.34 -15.45
C GLU A 335 -0.65 -27.17 -14.42
N LEU A 336 -0.88 -25.95 -14.90
CA LEU A 336 -1.57 -24.92 -14.11
C LEU A 336 -2.84 -24.47 -14.86
N PRO A 337 -3.95 -24.15 -14.15
CA PRO A 337 -5.19 -23.69 -14.77
C PRO A 337 -5.01 -22.45 -15.65
N GLU A 338 -5.81 -22.33 -16.71
CA GLU A 338 -5.64 -21.29 -17.74
C GLU A 338 -5.70 -19.86 -17.18
N SER A 339 -6.45 -19.65 -16.10
CA SER A 339 -6.56 -18.36 -15.38
C SER A 339 -5.22 -17.82 -14.85
N ASN A 340 -4.28 -18.70 -14.49
CA ASN A 340 -2.96 -18.30 -13.96
C ASN A 340 -1.86 -18.29 -15.04
N ARG A 341 -2.19 -18.56 -16.31
CA ARG A 341 -1.19 -18.70 -17.37
C ARG A 341 -0.79 -17.34 -17.95
N ARG A 342 0.33 -16.78 -17.48
CA ARG A 342 1.02 -15.61 -18.07
C ARG A 342 1.60 -15.92 -19.46
N VAL A 343 0.73 -16.13 -20.46
CA VAL A 343 1.11 -16.39 -21.85
C VAL A 343 1.86 -15.18 -22.42
N ASN A 344 3.14 -15.35 -22.70
CA ASN A 344 3.95 -14.34 -23.41
C ASN A 344 3.42 -14.15 -24.84
N LYS A 345 2.87 -12.97 -25.12
CA LYS A 345 2.46 -12.53 -26.47
C LYS A 345 3.28 -11.33 -26.97
N THR A 346 4.37 -10.95 -26.28
CA THR A 346 5.12 -9.70 -26.56
C THR A 346 6.40 -9.89 -27.37
N TRP A 347 7.16 -10.96 -27.16
CA TRP A 347 8.36 -11.25 -27.96
C TRP A 347 8.77 -12.72 -27.90
N ASN A 348 9.46 -13.18 -28.95
CA ASN A 348 10.08 -14.50 -28.99
C ASN A 348 11.46 -14.43 -28.32
N TYR A 349 11.74 -15.35 -27.40
CA TYR A 349 13.08 -15.49 -26.80
C TYR A 349 14.01 -16.28 -27.72
N PHE A 350 15.26 -15.82 -27.86
CA PHE A 350 16.30 -16.51 -28.64
C PHE A 350 16.49 -17.97 -28.21
N GLU A 351 17.03 -18.80 -29.11
CA GLU A 351 17.38 -20.20 -28.78
C GLU A 351 18.68 -20.29 -27.97
N GLN A 352 19.67 -19.48 -28.31
CA GLN A 352 20.97 -19.42 -27.63
C GLN A 352 21.37 -17.97 -27.31
N LEU A 353 22.04 -17.78 -26.18
CA LEU A 353 22.58 -16.50 -25.71
C LEU A 353 24.09 -16.58 -25.46
N GLN A 354 24.81 -15.57 -25.92
CA GLN A 354 26.23 -15.34 -25.65
C GLN A 354 26.38 -14.39 -24.45
N PHE A 355 27.31 -14.68 -23.53
CA PHE A 355 27.45 -13.92 -22.27
C PHE A 355 28.85 -13.30 -22.16
N ASP A 356 28.90 -11.97 -22.24
CA ASP A 356 30.12 -11.17 -22.02
C ASP A 356 30.19 -10.79 -20.53
N VAL A 357 31.13 -11.38 -19.76
CA VAL A 357 31.25 -11.20 -18.30
C VAL A 357 32.39 -10.25 -17.93
N GLU A 358 32.10 -9.16 -17.23
CA GLU A 358 33.09 -8.21 -16.69
C GLU A 358 33.06 -8.21 -15.14
N TYR A 359 34.23 -8.41 -14.51
CA TYR A 359 34.39 -8.40 -13.05
C TYR A 359 34.82 -7.01 -12.59
N VAL A 360 34.08 -6.40 -11.65
CA VAL A 360 34.24 -4.98 -11.31
C VAL A 360 34.19 -4.74 -9.80
N SER A 361 35.25 -4.17 -9.22
CA SER A 361 35.39 -3.99 -7.76
C SER A 361 34.48 -2.93 -7.13
N ASN A 362 33.64 -2.23 -7.90
CA ASN A 362 32.87 -1.07 -7.44
C ASN A 362 31.55 -0.90 -8.21
N GLU A 363 30.42 -0.71 -7.50
CA GLU A 363 29.08 -0.43 -8.07
C GLU A 363 29.13 0.68 -9.14
N LYS A 364 29.83 1.79 -8.85
CA LYS A 364 29.95 2.95 -9.75
C LYS A 364 30.67 2.63 -11.07
N ALA A 365 31.58 1.67 -11.07
CA ALA A 365 32.29 1.26 -12.29
C ALA A 365 31.41 0.32 -13.13
N ALA A 366 30.62 -0.56 -12.51
CA ALA A 366 29.63 -1.37 -13.22
C ALA A 366 28.57 -0.48 -13.90
N PHE A 367 27.99 0.50 -13.19
CA PHE A 367 27.06 1.48 -13.78
C PHE A 367 27.68 2.28 -14.95
N LYS A 368 28.98 2.58 -14.89
CA LYS A 368 29.71 3.22 -16.01
C LYS A 368 29.88 2.28 -17.20
N GLY A 369 30.02 0.97 -16.96
CA GLY A 369 29.97 -0.08 -17.99
C GLY A 369 28.60 -0.14 -18.67
N PHE A 370 27.52 -0.24 -17.88
CA PHE A 370 26.14 -0.17 -18.39
C PHE A 370 25.87 1.07 -19.25
N ALA A 371 26.23 2.25 -18.76
CA ALA A 371 26.03 3.49 -19.48
C ALA A 371 26.80 3.54 -20.81
N LYS A 372 27.99 2.93 -20.87
CA LYS A 372 28.77 2.79 -22.12
C LYS A 372 28.10 1.82 -23.10
N CYS A 373 27.55 0.70 -22.63
CA CYS A 373 26.83 -0.25 -23.48
C CYS A 373 25.51 0.33 -24.01
N LEU A 374 24.75 1.04 -23.17
CA LEU A 374 23.53 1.75 -23.57
C LEU A 374 23.83 2.87 -24.57
N SER A 375 24.91 3.64 -24.38
CA SER A 375 25.35 4.67 -25.34
C SER A 375 25.67 4.04 -26.70
N LYS A 376 26.40 2.92 -26.74
CA LYS A 376 26.69 2.21 -28.00
C LYS A 376 25.42 1.74 -28.70
N TYR A 377 24.45 1.20 -27.95
CA TYR A 377 23.16 0.78 -28.51
C TYR A 377 22.33 1.98 -29.03
N GLN A 378 22.40 3.13 -28.36
CA GLN A 378 21.78 4.39 -28.80
C GLN A 378 22.42 4.91 -30.11
N ASP A 379 23.75 4.85 -30.21
CA ASP A 379 24.52 5.20 -31.41
C ASP A 379 24.19 4.28 -32.61
N GLU A 380 23.85 3.01 -32.37
CA GLU A 380 23.43 2.03 -33.39
C GLU A 380 22.00 2.25 -33.93
N ARG A 381 21.16 3.06 -33.26
CA ARG A 381 19.83 3.52 -33.74
C ARG A 381 18.82 2.43 -34.14
N HIS A 382 18.69 1.37 -33.34
CA HIS A 382 17.74 0.25 -33.55
C HIS A 382 16.22 0.60 -33.44
N GLY A 383 15.82 1.86 -33.58
CA GLY A 383 14.42 2.30 -33.55
C GLY A 383 13.85 2.54 -32.15
N ALA A 384 12.54 2.30 -32.00
CA ALA A 384 11.77 2.60 -30.79
C ALA A 384 12.04 1.59 -29.66
N THR A 385 13.00 1.88 -28.78
CA THR A 385 13.36 0.99 -27.66
C THR A 385 12.88 1.55 -26.31
N ALA A 386 12.27 0.69 -25.49
CA ALA A 386 12.01 0.94 -24.07
C ALA A 386 12.91 0.07 -23.19
N VAL A 387 13.22 0.53 -21.97
CA VAL A 387 14.09 -0.18 -21.02
C VAL A 387 13.27 -0.66 -19.82
N ILE A 388 13.34 -1.96 -19.54
CA ILE A 388 12.68 -2.58 -18.38
C ILE A 388 13.69 -2.72 -17.25
N LEU A 389 13.42 -2.07 -16.12
CA LEU A 389 14.19 -2.12 -14.90
C LEU A 389 13.62 -3.18 -13.96
N HIS A 390 14.19 -4.39 -13.98
CA HIS A 390 13.98 -5.40 -12.93
C HIS A 390 15.12 -5.33 -11.92
N SER A 391 14.87 -4.73 -10.76
CA SER A 391 15.88 -4.54 -9.72
C SER A 391 15.25 -4.33 -8.33
N PRO A 392 15.89 -4.79 -7.23
CA PRO A 392 15.51 -4.38 -5.88
C PRO A 392 15.92 -2.94 -5.54
N ARG A 393 16.64 -2.24 -6.45
CA ARG A 393 17.02 -0.83 -6.31
C ARG A 393 15.93 0.07 -6.90
N SER A 394 15.65 1.19 -6.24
CA SER A 394 14.67 2.16 -6.75
C SER A 394 15.08 2.72 -8.13
N LYS A 395 14.10 2.93 -9.01
CA LYS A 395 14.24 3.55 -10.35
C LYS A 395 15.02 4.87 -10.26
N GLN A 396 14.82 5.65 -9.20
CA GLN A 396 15.53 6.89 -8.94
C GLN A 396 17.03 6.70 -8.64
N LYS A 397 17.45 5.74 -7.78
CA LYS A 397 18.89 5.49 -7.54
C LYS A 397 19.61 5.12 -8.86
N LEU A 398 18.93 4.38 -9.74
CA LEU A 398 19.45 3.99 -11.05
C LEU A 398 19.55 5.19 -12.00
N LEU A 399 18.54 6.07 -12.03
CA LEU A 399 18.58 7.34 -12.79
C LEU A 399 19.71 8.27 -12.31
N GLU A 400 19.84 8.51 -11.00
CA GLU A 400 20.91 9.30 -10.39
C GLU A 400 22.31 8.75 -10.71
N SER A 401 22.43 7.42 -10.79
CA SER A 401 23.70 6.74 -11.09
C SER A 401 24.01 6.64 -12.59
N MET A 402 22.99 6.71 -13.46
CA MET A 402 23.08 6.46 -14.90
C MET A 402 22.12 7.39 -15.67
N GLY A 403 22.49 8.67 -15.78
CA GLY A 403 21.64 9.69 -16.42
C GLY A 403 21.17 9.38 -17.85
N ILE A 404 21.88 8.50 -18.59
CA ILE A 404 21.45 8.00 -19.91
C ILE A 404 20.10 7.26 -19.88
N LEU A 405 19.68 6.73 -18.73
CA LEU A 405 18.35 6.14 -18.56
C LEU A 405 17.21 7.16 -18.73
N SER A 406 17.48 8.47 -18.67
CA SER A 406 16.46 9.52 -18.92
C SER A 406 16.14 9.74 -20.41
N ASP A 407 16.96 9.20 -21.32
CA ASP A 407 16.76 9.25 -22.77
C ASP A 407 16.04 8.02 -23.34
N PHE A 408 15.58 7.12 -22.48
CA PHE A 408 14.71 5.98 -22.81
C PHE A 408 13.43 6.00 -21.94
N PRO A 409 12.29 5.51 -22.43
CA PRO A 409 11.15 5.23 -21.56
C PRO A 409 11.45 4.02 -20.65
N LEU A 410 11.05 4.12 -19.38
CA LEU A 410 11.49 3.25 -18.28
C LEU A 410 10.30 2.55 -17.60
N ILE A 411 10.18 1.25 -17.79
CA ILE A 411 9.21 0.38 -17.08
C ILE A 411 9.90 -0.21 -15.85
N SER A 412 9.21 -0.30 -14.70
CA SER A 412 9.75 -0.95 -13.49
C SER A 412 9.01 -2.25 -13.20
N MET A 413 9.72 -3.37 -13.28
CA MET A 413 9.19 -4.68 -12.92
C MET A 413 9.45 -4.98 -11.42
N PRO A 414 8.45 -5.41 -10.65
CA PRO A 414 8.65 -5.89 -9.28
C PRO A 414 9.72 -7.01 -9.21
N CYS A 415 10.44 -7.06 -8.10
CA CYS A 415 11.52 -8.02 -7.86
C CYS A 415 11.37 -8.56 -6.43
N LEU A 416 11.44 -9.87 -6.25
CA LEU A 416 11.37 -10.51 -4.94
C LEU A 416 12.52 -10.00 -4.06
N LYS A 417 12.19 -9.32 -2.96
CA LYS A 417 13.10 -8.85 -1.91
C LYS A 417 13.73 -9.98 -1.12
N SER A 418 13.22 -11.22 -1.19
CA SER A 418 13.84 -12.41 -0.56
C SER A 418 15.19 -12.75 -1.20
N THR A 419 16.21 -11.96 -0.87
CA THR A 419 17.61 -12.32 -0.95
C THR A 419 18.02 -12.95 0.36
N LYS A 420 17.75 -14.26 0.50
CA LYS A 420 18.59 -15.10 1.39
C LYS A 420 20.05 -14.74 1.07
N PRO A 421 20.88 -14.36 2.05
CA PRO A 421 22.24 -13.92 1.77
C PRO A 421 22.95 -15.04 1.02
N PHE A 422 23.43 -14.69 -0.18
CA PHE A 422 24.12 -15.62 -1.06
C PHE A 422 25.23 -16.35 -0.29
N GLN A 423 25.16 -17.70 -0.28
CA GLN A 423 26.17 -18.54 0.37
C GLN A 423 27.56 -18.17 -0.17
N ALA A 424 28.55 -18.02 0.71
CA ALA A 424 29.83 -17.43 0.33
C ALA A 424 30.56 -18.20 -0.80
N LEU A 425 30.32 -19.51 -0.92
CA LEU A 425 30.76 -20.32 -2.04
C LEU A 425 29.66 -20.49 -3.10
N ALA A 426 30.07 -20.51 -4.37
CA ALA A 426 29.26 -20.84 -5.56
C ALA A 426 28.03 -19.94 -5.85
N TRP A 427 27.86 -18.81 -5.15
CA TRP A 427 26.69 -17.92 -5.30
C TRP A 427 26.41 -17.46 -6.73
N GLN A 428 27.46 -17.33 -7.54
CA GLN A 428 27.39 -16.97 -8.96
C GLN A 428 26.43 -17.87 -9.75
N SER A 429 26.35 -19.16 -9.39
CA SER A 429 25.46 -20.12 -10.04
C SER A 429 23.98 -19.90 -9.71
N THR A 430 23.65 -19.76 -8.42
CA THR A 430 22.30 -19.46 -7.93
C THR A 430 21.83 -18.10 -8.41
N ALA A 431 22.71 -17.09 -8.42
CA ALA A 431 22.42 -15.77 -8.95
C ALA A 431 22.16 -15.81 -10.47
N GLY A 432 23.00 -16.52 -11.23
CA GLY A 432 22.83 -16.69 -12.68
C GLY A 432 21.52 -17.40 -13.05
N ARG A 433 21.21 -18.52 -12.39
CA ARG A 433 19.95 -19.26 -12.59
C ARG A 433 18.72 -18.41 -12.23
N ARG A 434 18.75 -17.68 -11.09
CA ARG A 434 17.67 -16.76 -10.69
C ARG A 434 17.48 -15.64 -11.72
N MET A 435 18.56 -15.02 -12.19
CA MET A 435 18.51 -13.96 -13.21
C MET A 435 17.88 -14.45 -14.51
N LEU A 436 18.29 -15.62 -15.02
CA LEU A 436 17.77 -16.16 -16.28
C LEU A 436 16.29 -16.58 -16.16
N SER A 437 15.89 -17.13 -15.00
CA SER A 437 14.49 -17.41 -14.69
C SER A 437 13.64 -16.13 -14.70
N GLN A 438 14.09 -15.05 -14.06
CA GLN A 438 13.37 -13.77 -14.07
C GLN A 438 13.36 -13.11 -15.47
N PHE A 439 14.41 -13.25 -16.28
CA PHE A 439 14.42 -12.78 -17.67
C PHE A 439 13.35 -13.47 -18.53
N LEU A 440 13.11 -14.76 -18.32
CA LEU A 440 12.13 -15.56 -19.06
C LEU A 440 10.67 -15.31 -18.62
N THR A 441 10.42 -14.73 -17.44
CA THR A 441 9.05 -14.34 -17.02
C THR A 441 8.63 -12.95 -17.50
N VAL A 442 9.57 -12.09 -17.92
CA VAL A 442 9.28 -10.68 -18.33
C VAL A 442 8.24 -10.60 -19.45
N GLY A 443 8.29 -11.46 -20.48
CA GLY A 443 7.34 -11.38 -21.61
C GLY A 443 5.89 -11.70 -21.21
N GLY A 444 5.70 -12.63 -20.26
CA GLY A 444 4.38 -12.90 -19.69
C GLY A 444 3.86 -11.72 -18.88
N TRP A 445 4.69 -11.17 -17.98
CA TRP A 445 4.35 -9.98 -17.18
C TRP A 445 4.09 -8.73 -18.04
N MET A 446 4.89 -8.50 -19.08
CA MET A 446 4.71 -7.38 -20.01
C MET A 446 3.39 -7.51 -20.80
N THR A 447 2.96 -8.73 -21.14
CA THR A 447 1.67 -8.97 -21.81
C THR A 447 0.50 -8.54 -20.90
N GLU A 448 0.57 -8.89 -19.62
CA GLU A 448 -0.41 -8.50 -18.59
C GLU A 448 -0.44 -6.97 -18.36
N GLN A 449 0.73 -6.34 -18.22
CA GLN A 449 0.84 -4.89 -18.03
C GLN A 449 0.34 -4.08 -19.23
N ILE A 450 0.50 -4.58 -20.47
CA ILE A 450 -0.09 -3.97 -21.67
C ILE A 450 -1.63 -4.09 -21.67
N ALA A 451 -2.18 -5.20 -21.16
CA ALA A 451 -3.62 -5.40 -21.08
C ALA A 451 -4.25 -4.51 -20.00
N LEU A 452 -3.68 -4.51 -18.79
CA LEU A 452 -4.03 -3.60 -17.70
C LEU A 452 -3.97 -2.14 -18.14
N ALA A 453 -2.94 -1.76 -18.89
CA ALA A 453 -2.76 -0.41 -19.41
C ALA A 453 -3.89 0.05 -20.35
N ARG A 454 -4.42 -0.86 -21.17
CA ARG A 454 -5.55 -0.60 -22.06
C ARG A 454 -6.85 -0.49 -21.28
N TYR A 455 -7.09 -1.38 -20.32
CA TYR A 455 -8.25 -1.34 -19.43
C TYR A 455 -8.31 -0.01 -18.65
N ALA A 456 -7.23 0.34 -17.94
CA ALA A 456 -7.16 1.57 -17.15
C ALA A 456 -7.07 2.87 -17.99
N ASN A 457 -6.78 2.76 -19.29
CA ASN A 457 -6.36 3.90 -20.14
C ASN A 457 -5.20 4.70 -19.50
N VAL A 458 -4.20 3.96 -19.00
CA VAL A 458 -2.97 4.44 -18.34
C VAL A 458 -1.82 3.49 -18.75
N PRO A 459 -0.83 3.91 -19.55
CA PRO A 459 0.16 3.04 -20.21
C PRO A 459 1.24 2.51 -19.28
N VAL A 460 1.97 1.56 -19.86
CA VAL A 460 2.85 0.60 -19.22
C VAL A 460 4.01 1.21 -18.39
N CYS A 461 4.52 2.40 -18.72
CA CYS A 461 5.75 2.92 -18.07
C CYS A 461 5.55 3.51 -16.67
N ASN A 462 4.32 3.90 -16.33
CA ASN A 462 4.03 4.53 -15.04
C ASN A 462 2.65 4.12 -14.49
N ILE A 463 2.29 2.85 -14.68
CA ILE A 463 1.47 2.13 -13.69
C ILE A 463 2.31 2.03 -12.41
N GLU A 464 1.74 2.35 -11.25
CA GLU A 464 2.45 2.22 -9.97
C GLU A 464 2.59 0.74 -9.55
N GLN A 465 3.51 0.45 -8.61
CA GLN A 465 3.71 -0.92 -8.11
C GLN A 465 2.42 -1.51 -7.52
N ASP A 466 1.64 -0.68 -6.83
CA ASP A 466 0.33 -1.04 -6.30
C ASP A 466 -0.79 -0.75 -7.32
N SER A 467 -0.78 -1.55 -8.39
CA SER A 467 -1.65 -1.32 -9.55
C SER A 467 -3.16 -1.26 -9.27
N PRO A 468 -3.79 -2.09 -8.40
CA PRO A 468 -5.23 -2.01 -8.18
C PRO A 468 -5.69 -0.69 -7.54
N LEU A 469 -4.89 -0.14 -6.60
CA LEU A 469 -5.23 1.12 -5.93
C LEU A 469 -5.08 2.30 -6.89
N PHE A 470 -3.93 2.38 -7.57
CA PHE A 470 -3.64 3.46 -8.52
C PHE A 470 -4.63 3.49 -9.71
N VAL A 471 -5.03 2.33 -10.22
CA VAL A 471 -6.06 2.24 -11.27
C VAL A 471 -7.43 2.68 -10.75
N THR A 472 -7.79 2.31 -9.51
CA THR A 472 -9.04 2.78 -8.88
C THR A 472 -9.05 4.31 -8.72
N ASP A 473 -7.96 4.90 -8.22
CA ASP A 473 -7.84 6.36 -8.05
C ASP A 473 -7.99 7.11 -9.38
N VAL A 474 -7.35 6.65 -10.45
CA VAL A 474 -7.44 7.31 -11.77
C VAL A 474 -8.82 7.13 -12.42
N LEU A 475 -9.45 5.95 -12.27
CA LEU A 475 -10.81 5.72 -12.77
C LEU A 475 -11.85 6.56 -12.01
N LEU A 476 -11.72 6.69 -10.70
CA LEU A 476 -12.58 7.56 -9.89
C LEU A 476 -12.34 9.04 -10.21
N ALA A 477 -11.09 9.50 -10.27
CA ALA A 477 -10.78 10.91 -10.58
C ALA A 477 -11.39 11.37 -11.91
N ARG A 478 -11.31 10.54 -12.96
CA ARG A 478 -11.92 10.83 -14.26
C ARG A 478 -13.46 10.86 -14.19
N ARG A 479 -14.07 9.96 -13.42
CA ARG A 479 -15.53 9.95 -13.21
C ARG A 479 -16.01 11.16 -12.40
N LEU A 480 -15.29 11.56 -11.35
CA LEU A 480 -15.56 12.79 -10.58
C LEU A 480 -15.48 14.04 -11.46
N GLN A 481 -14.44 14.18 -12.27
CA GLN A 481 -14.32 15.29 -13.23
C GLN A 481 -15.47 15.32 -14.26
N HIS A 482 -15.89 14.16 -14.78
CA HIS A 482 -17.01 14.06 -15.74
C HIS A 482 -18.37 14.40 -15.11
N HIS A 483 -18.52 14.30 -13.80
CA HIS A 483 -19.70 14.74 -13.04
C HIS A 483 -19.51 16.12 -12.40
N ASP A 484 -18.54 16.91 -12.88
CA ASP A 484 -18.21 18.26 -12.44
C ASP A 484 -17.99 18.41 -10.92
N MET A 485 -17.46 17.38 -10.28
CA MET A 485 -16.98 17.41 -8.89
C MET A 485 -15.50 17.84 -8.82
N LEU A 486 -15.09 18.47 -7.71
CA LEU A 486 -13.68 18.73 -7.42
C LEU A 486 -12.97 17.50 -6.84
N LEU A 487 -11.66 17.39 -7.07
CA LEU A 487 -10.85 16.29 -6.58
C LEU A 487 -10.24 16.60 -5.20
N TRP A 488 -10.58 15.80 -4.19
CA TRP A 488 -9.93 15.85 -2.86
C TRP A 488 -8.55 15.16 -2.82
N TRP A 489 -7.83 15.19 -3.94
CA TRP A 489 -6.63 14.39 -4.17
C TRP A 489 -5.47 14.81 -3.27
N SER A 490 -4.97 13.87 -2.47
CA SER A 490 -3.89 14.09 -1.51
C SER A 490 -2.74 13.08 -1.66
N PRO A 491 -1.47 13.47 -1.41
CA PRO A 491 -0.38 12.54 -1.20
C PRO A 491 -0.26 12.07 0.26
N SER A 492 -1.22 12.43 1.13
CA SER A 492 -1.24 12.12 2.56
C SER A 492 -2.54 11.41 2.98
N SER A 493 -2.59 10.96 4.24
CA SER A 493 -3.77 10.32 4.83
C SER A 493 -4.98 11.27 5.06
N LYS A 494 -4.83 12.57 4.77
CA LYS A 494 -5.90 13.58 4.88
C LYS A 494 -6.32 14.04 3.47
N PRO A 495 -7.59 13.91 3.06
CA PRO A 495 -8.08 14.44 1.78
C PRO A 495 -7.93 15.96 1.67
N ASP A 496 -7.77 16.50 0.45
CA ASP A 496 -7.77 17.96 0.21
C ASP A 496 -9.20 18.51 0.44
N LEU A 497 -9.38 19.19 1.57
CA LEU A 497 -10.63 19.83 2.01
C LEU A 497 -10.51 21.36 1.99
N GLY A 498 -9.56 21.89 1.23
CA GLY A 498 -9.41 23.32 0.98
C GLY A 498 -8.91 24.18 2.16
N GLY A 499 -8.20 23.59 3.12
CA GLY A 499 -7.75 24.27 4.35
C GLY A 499 -8.47 23.82 5.64
N ARG A 500 -9.36 22.83 5.55
CA ARG A 500 -10.15 22.27 6.67
C ARG A 500 -9.68 20.87 7.10
N GLU A 501 -8.50 20.44 6.63
CA GLU A 501 -8.00 19.06 6.75
C GLU A 501 -7.68 18.60 8.17
N ASP A 502 -7.37 19.53 9.09
CA ASP A 502 -7.04 19.19 10.48
C ASP A 502 -8.31 18.99 11.32
N ASP A 503 -9.29 19.89 11.21
CA ASP A 503 -10.54 19.84 11.98
C ASP A 503 -11.47 18.71 11.49
N GLU A 504 -11.70 18.59 10.19
CA GLU A 504 -12.72 17.66 9.66
C GLU A 504 -12.26 16.20 9.57
N ASN A 505 -10.99 15.91 9.87
CA ASN A 505 -10.49 14.53 9.94
C ASN A 505 -10.35 14.00 11.37
N LEU A 506 -10.83 14.73 12.38
CA LEU A 506 -10.92 14.25 13.77
C LEU A 506 -11.78 12.98 13.89
N SER A 507 -12.89 12.88 13.15
CA SER A 507 -13.69 11.64 13.05
C SER A 507 -12.93 10.47 12.44
N GLY A 508 -11.96 10.74 11.57
CA GLY A 508 -11.03 9.74 11.01
C GLY A 508 -9.98 9.23 12.01
N MET A 509 -9.93 9.75 13.24
CA MET A 509 -9.10 9.20 14.31
C MET A 509 -9.79 8.05 15.06
N GLU A 510 -11.12 7.91 14.99
CA GLU A 510 -11.84 6.81 15.65
C GLU A 510 -11.59 5.48 14.93
N GLU A 511 -11.09 4.47 15.64
CA GLU A 511 -10.84 3.15 15.07
C GLU A 511 -12.14 2.33 14.99
N LEU A 512 -12.71 2.27 13.79
CA LEU A 512 -14.01 1.65 13.53
C LEU A 512 -14.03 0.16 13.89
N GLN A 513 -14.77 -0.18 14.94
CA GLN A 513 -14.89 -1.55 15.42
C GLN A 513 -15.89 -2.36 14.59
N ASP A 514 -15.34 -3.25 13.77
CA ASP A 514 -16.03 -4.33 13.08
C ASP A 514 -16.91 -5.14 14.06
N PRO A 515 -18.08 -5.63 13.63
CA PRO A 515 -18.88 -6.53 14.44
C PRO A 515 -18.11 -7.85 14.65
N ASN A 516 -17.73 -8.11 15.90
CA ASN A 516 -17.24 -9.42 16.34
C ASN A 516 -18.31 -10.05 17.24
N ILE A 517 -19.05 -11.01 16.69
CA ILE A 517 -19.96 -11.87 17.44
C ILE A 517 -19.14 -13.09 17.87
N ASN A 518 -18.98 -13.30 19.18
CA ASN A 518 -18.39 -14.50 19.74
C ASN A 518 -19.30 -15.06 20.84
N VAL A 519 -19.86 -16.24 20.62
CA VAL A 519 -20.70 -16.96 21.59
C VAL A 519 -19.93 -18.19 22.08
N PRO A 520 -19.29 -18.15 23.26
CA PRO A 520 -18.67 -19.34 23.83
C PRO A 520 -19.74 -20.40 24.13
N GLY A 521 -19.45 -21.66 23.82
CA GLY A 521 -20.37 -22.77 24.02
C GLY A 521 -19.79 -24.12 23.61
N HIS A 522 -20.42 -25.19 24.10
CA HIS A 522 -20.20 -26.54 23.62
C HIS A 522 -21.37 -26.93 22.70
N TYR A 523 -21.05 -27.30 21.46
CA TYR A 523 -22.03 -27.57 20.41
C TYR A 523 -21.96 -29.03 19.96
N GLU A 524 -23.04 -29.77 20.21
CA GLU A 524 -23.21 -31.22 19.92
C GLU A 524 -23.85 -31.50 18.55
N THR A 525 -24.17 -30.45 17.80
CA THR A 525 -24.81 -30.50 16.48
C THR A 525 -23.85 -29.92 15.46
N VAL A 526 -23.96 -30.36 14.20
CA VAL A 526 -22.96 -30.05 13.17
C VAL A 526 -22.86 -28.53 13.00
N CYS A 527 -21.66 -28.00 13.20
CA CYS A 527 -21.32 -26.61 12.99
C CYS A 527 -20.59 -26.44 11.66
N LEU A 528 -20.98 -25.42 10.90
CA LEU A 528 -20.42 -25.09 9.60
C LEU A 528 -19.55 -23.85 9.75
N GLU A 529 -18.29 -23.93 9.33
CA GLU A 529 -17.39 -22.80 9.23
C GLU A 529 -17.33 -22.33 7.77
N MET A 530 -17.59 -21.05 7.55
CA MET A 530 -17.76 -20.48 6.22
C MET A 530 -17.01 -19.15 6.11
N ASP A 531 -16.20 -19.00 5.07
CA ASP A 531 -15.61 -17.72 4.72
C ASP A 531 -16.62 -16.86 3.94
N MET A 532 -16.58 -15.55 4.18
CA MET A 532 -17.48 -14.55 3.60
C MET A 532 -16.67 -13.54 2.80
N LEU A 533 -16.94 -13.45 1.49
CA LEU A 533 -16.26 -12.52 0.59
C LEU A 533 -17.25 -11.47 0.04
N SER A 534 -16.72 -10.47 -0.66
CA SER A 534 -17.49 -9.47 -1.40
C SER A 534 -18.45 -8.58 -0.59
N LEU A 535 -18.46 -8.65 0.76
CA LEU A 535 -19.39 -7.90 1.63
C LEU A 535 -19.42 -6.39 1.36
N ALA A 536 -18.26 -5.74 1.21
CA ALA A 536 -18.17 -4.31 0.92
C ALA A 536 -18.77 -3.95 -0.45
N VAL A 537 -18.49 -4.77 -1.47
CA VAL A 537 -19.02 -4.64 -2.83
C VAL A 537 -20.54 -4.82 -2.86
N ASN A 538 -21.04 -5.87 -2.22
CA ASN A 538 -22.48 -6.13 -2.08
C ASN A 538 -23.19 -4.98 -1.36
N THR A 539 -22.65 -4.52 -0.23
CA THR A 539 -23.20 -3.40 0.55
C THR A 539 -23.34 -2.14 -0.29
N LEU A 540 -22.31 -1.79 -1.06
CA LEU A 540 -22.33 -0.63 -1.94
C LEU A 540 -23.37 -0.76 -3.06
N ILE A 541 -23.44 -1.92 -3.73
CA ILE A 541 -24.41 -2.16 -4.82
C ILE A 541 -25.85 -2.15 -4.30
N GLN A 542 -26.12 -2.87 -3.21
CA GLN A 542 -27.47 -3.05 -2.64
C GLN A 542 -27.91 -1.93 -1.69
N SER A 543 -27.13 -0.85 -1.56
CA SER A 543 -27.37 0.24 -0.60
C SER A 543 -28.76 0.90 -0.63
N ASN A 544 -29.48 0.90 -1.76
CA ASN A 544 -30.86 1.38 -1.81
C ASN A 544 -31.78 0.48 -0.96
N LEU A 545 -31.65 -0.85 -1.12
CA LEU A 545 -32.44 -1.85 -0.40
C LEU A 545 -32.19 -1.83 1.11
N ILE A 546 -31.03 -1.32 1.56
CA ILE A 546 -30.75 -1.12 2.99
C ILE A 546 -31.68 -0.06 3.56
N ASN A 547 -31.85 1.06 2.85
CA ASN A 547 -32.70 2.17 3.27
C ASN A 547 -34.19 1.77 3.22
N ASP A 548 -34.61 1.12 2.14
CA ASP A 548 -35.99 0.63 1.96
C ASP A 548 -36.43 -0.30 3.11
N LEU A 549 -35.50 -1.10 3.65
CA LEU A 549 -35.73 -2.04 4.75
C LEU A 549 -35.74 -1.39 6.15
N GLU A 550 -35.23 -0.16 6.30
CA GLU A 550 -35.21 0.55 7.58
C GLU A 550 -36.43 1.47 7.78
N GLY A 551 -37.19 1.77 6.71
CA GLY A 551 -38.45 2.53 6.81
C GLY A 551 -38.28 3.97 7.30
N GLY A 552 -37.08 4.55 7.17
CA GLY A 552 -36.81 5.94 7.53
C GLY A 552 -37.57 6.93 6.64
N THR A 553 -38.12 7.99 7.22
CA THR A 553 -38.92 8.99 6.50
C THR A 553 -38.09 9.98 5.68
N ASP A 554 -36.76 10.01 5.86
CA ASP A 554 -35.84 10.77 5.02
C ASP A 554 -35.23 9.85 3.95
N SER A 555 -35.46 10.13 2.65
CA SER A 555 -34.73 9.46 1.57
C SER A 555 -33.33 10.04 1.43
N VAL A 556 -32.43 9.67 2.35
CA VAL A 556 -31.08 10.22 2.47
C VAL A 556 -30.19 9.92 1.23
N LEU A 557 -30.61 9.01 0.33
CA LEU A 557 -29.80 8.53 -0.81
C LEU A 557 -30.34 8.93 -2.19
N ASP A 558 -31.51 9.58 -2.28
CA ASP A 558 -32.01 10.08 -3.56
C ASP A 558 -31.25 11.34 -3.98
N THR A 559 -30.55 11.27 -5.11
CA THR A 559 -29.85 12.41 -5.74
C THR A 559 -30.75 13.23 -6.68
N ALA A 560 -32.06 12.97 -6.66
CA ALA A 560 -33.06 13.54 -7.56
C ALA A 560 -33.91 14.60 -6.85
N HIS A 561 -33.37 15.82 -6.71
CA HIS A 561 -34.12 16.96 -6.18
C HIS A 561 -34.79 17.79 -7.29
N THR A 562 -35.95 18.35 -6.97
CA THR A 562 -36.68 19.26 -7.87
C THR A 562 -36.03 20.65 -7.93
N LEU A 563 -36.31 21.39 -9.01
CA LEU A 563 -35.77 22.74 -9.20
C LEU A 563 -36.20 23.73 -8.09
N GLU A 564 -37.36 23.48 -7.46
CA GLU A 564 -37.90 24.30 -6.38
C GLU A 564 -37.18 24.05 -5.05
N GLU A 565 -36.81 22.79 -4.76
CA GLU A 565 -36.06 22.44 -3.55
C GLU A 565 -34.67 23.08 -3.53
N TYR A 566 -33.96 23.07 -4.67
CA TYR A 566 -32.70 23.78 -4.86
C TYR A 566 -32.85 25.28 -4.57
N ASN A 567 -33.88 25.92 -5.14
CA ASN A 567 -34.15 27.34 -4.91
C ASN A 567 -34.57 27.66 -3.46
N SER A 568 -35.09 26.69 -2.71
CA SER A 568 -35.47 26.85 -1.30
C SER A 568 -34.30 26.67 -0.30
N GLY A 569 -33.13 26.24 -0.77
CA GLY A 569 -31.96 26.00 0.09
C GLY A 569 -32.08 24.79 1.02
N LYS A 570 -33.03 23.87 0.79
CA LYS A 570 -33.28 22.68 1.64
C LYS A 570 -32.52 21.42 1.21
N VAL A 571 -31.83 21.46 0.08
CA VAL A 571 -31.11 20.32 -0.49
C VAL A 571 -29.83 20.02 0.31
N SER A 572 -29.88 19.01 1.19
CA SER A 572 -28.68 18.44 1.81
C SER A 572 -28.08 17.36 0.90
N ASN A 573 -27.02 17.70 0.18
CA ASN A 573 -26.20 16.72 -0.53
C ASN A 573 -25.25 15.92 0.40
N VAL A 574 -25.32 16.18 1.72
CA VAL A 574 -24.58 15.48 2.78
C VAL A 574 -25.43 14.36 3.34
N ILE A 575 -24.86 13.16 3.35
CA ILE A 575 -25.36 11.95 3.99
C ILE A 575 -24.61 11.74 5.30
N THR A 576 -25.32 11.39 6.37
CA THR A 576 -24.71 11.08 7.68
C THR A 576 -25.18 9.71 8.16
N LEU A 577 -24.25 8.82 8.53
CA LEU A 577 -24.56 7.57 9.24
C LEU A 577 -23.51 7.28 10.31
N SER A 578 -23.96 7.07 11.54
CA SER A 578 -23.09 6.92 12.71
C SER A 578 -22.12 8.12 12.84
N SER A 579 -20.82 7.93 12.63
CA SER A 579 -19.78 8.97 12.65
C SER A 579 -19.28 9.37 11.24
N GLY A 580 -19.78 8.75 10.17
CA GLY A 580 -19.39 9.03 8.79
C GLY A 580 -20.32 10.03 8.08
N THR A 581 -19.75 11.14 7.61
CA THR A 581 -20.40 12.08 6.67
C THR A 581 -19.87 11.88 5.24
N ALA A 582 -20.76 11.77 4.27
CA ALA A 582 -20.42 11.48 2.88
C ALA A 582 -21.22 12.35 1.90
N SER A 583 -20.66 12.68 0.74
CA SER A 583 -21.44 13.30 -0.34
C SER A 583 -22.28 12.25 -1.05
N ALA A 584 -23.59 12.49 -1.18
CA ALA A 584 -24.51 11.61 -1.91
C ALA A 584 -24.05 11.36 -3.36
N GLN A 585 -23.62 12.43 -4.04
CA GLN A 585 -23.11 12.36 -5.42
C GLN A 585 -21.81 11.56 -5.52
N ALA A 586 -20.86 11.75 -4.59
CA ALA A 586 -19.62 10.96 -4.56
C ALA A 586 -19.89 9.47 -4.33
N PHE A 587 -20.77 9.14 -3.38
CA PHE A 587 -21.18 7.76 -3.11
C PHE A 587 -21.87 7.13 -4.33
N ALA A 588 -22.77 7.85 -4.99
CA ALA A 588 -23.44 7.39 -6.21
C ALA A 588 -22.45 7.09 -7.36
N ILE A 589 -21.39 7.90 -7.51
CA ILE A 589 -20.33 7.67 -8.51
C ILE A 589 -19.48 6.44 -8.17
N ILE A 590 -19.08 6.27 -6.90
CA ILE A 590 -18.35 5.09 -6.43
C ILE A 590 -19.22 3.83 -6.61
N LYS A 591 -20.51 3.91 -6.31
CA LYS A 591 -21.50 2.85 -6.55
C LYS A 591 -21.63 2.50 -8.03
N SER A 592 -21.74 3.50 -8.90
CA SER A 592 -21.79 3.29 -10.35
C SER A 592 -20.50 2.65 -10.89
N MET A 593 -19.35 3.01 -10.32
CA MET A 593 -18.04 2.43 -10.66
C MET A 593 -17.98 0.94 -10.31
N VAL A 594 -18.28 0.56 -9.07
CA VAL A 594 -18.24 -0.86 -8.65
C VAL A 594 -19.33 -1.68 -9.34
N LYS A 595 -20.49 -1.07 -9.65
CA LYS A 595 -21.52 -1.71 -10.47
C LYS A 595 -21.05 -2.00 -11.91
N SER A 596 -20.24 -1.14 -12.54
CA SER A 596 -19.72 -1.43 -13.89
C SER A 596 -18.78 -2.64 -13.87
N TRP A 597 -17.86 -2.70 -12.90
CA TRP A 597 -16.99 -3.86 -12.71
C TRP A 597 -17.76 -5.16 -12.41
N ALA A 598 -18.83 -5.09 -11.63
CA ALA A 598 -19.68 -6.26 -11.34
C ALA A 598 -20.42 -6.79 -12.58
N VAL A 599 -20.79 -5.92 -13.52
CA VAL A 599 -21.36 -6.30 -14.82
C VAL A 599 -20.27 -6.88 -15.73
N GLU A 600 -19.10 -6.23 -15.81
CA GLU A 600 -17.93 -6.72 -16.57
C GLU A 600 -17.50 -8.13 -16.09
N ARG A 601 -17.41 -8.36 -14.77
CA ARG A 601 -17.14 -9.68 -14.17
C ARG A 601 -18.15 -10.75 -14.59
N ALA A 602 -19.42 -10.39 -14.72
CA ALA A 602 -20.50 -11.32 -15.05
C ALA A 602 -20.65 -11.59 -16.56
N GLU A 603 -20.43 -10.58 -17.41
CA GLU A 603 -20.66 -10.65 -18.86
C GLU A 603 -19.39 -10.99 -19.66
N THR A 604 -18.24 -10.41 -19.31
CA THR A 604 -16.97 -10.56 -20.06
C THR A 604 -15.93 -11.42 -19.34
N GLN A 605 -16.15 -11.72 -18.04
CA GLN A 605 -15.21 -12.44 -17.18
C GLN A 605 -13.82 -11.78 -17.12
N ASP A 606 -13.74 -10.45 -17.22
CA ASP A 606 -12.46 -9.74 -17.18
C ASP A 606 -11.77 -9.87 -15.80
N HIS A 607 -10.57 -10.48 -15.81
CA HIS A 607 -9.71 -10.63 -14.64
C HIS A 607 -9.35 -9.29 -13.98
N PHE A 608 -9.27 -8.19 -14.73
CA PHE A 608 -9.00 -6.87 -14.16
C PHE A 608 -10.19 -6.33 -13.37
N ALA A 609 -11.42 -6.56 -13.83
CA ALA A 609 -12.62 -6.18 -13.08
C ALA A 609 -12.76 -6.99 -11.79
N ASP A 610 -12.56 -8.32 -11.84
CA ASP A 610 -12.53 -9.19 -10.66
C ASP A 610 -11.44 -8.76 -9.66
N SER A 611 -10.22 -8.49 -10.14
CA SER A 611 -9.11 -8.02 -9.30
C SER A 611 -9.40 -6.67 -8.64
N LEU A 612 -10.03 -5.72 -9.34
CA LEU A 612 -10.42 -4.43 -8.76
C LEU A 612 -11.55 -4.57 -7.73
N MET A 613 -12.53 -5.45 -7.96
CA MET A 613 -13.58 -5.75 -6.99
C MET A 613 -13.02 -6.38 -5.71
N ASN A 614 -12.13 -7.37 -5.83
CA ASN A 614 -11.47 -8.01 -4.70
C ASN A 614 -10.60 -7.04 -3.89
N HIS A 615 -10.00 -6.04 -4.54
CA HIS A 615 -9.21 -4.99 -3.88
C HIS A 615 -10.03 -3.75 -3.46
N PHE A 616 -11.35 -3.69 -3.71
CA PHE A 616 -12.16 -2.50 -3.42
C PHE A 616 -12.18 -2.13 -1.93
N TYR A 617 -12.35 -3.10 -1.03
CA TYR A 617 -12.32 -2.85 0.42
C TYR A 617 -10.97 -2.30 0.88
N ARG A 618 -9.87 -2.86 0.35
CA ARG A 618 -8.50 -2.40 0.60
C ARG A 618 -8.27 -0.96 0.10
N TRP A 619 -8.89 -0.56 -1.00
CA TRP A 619 -8.84 0.82 -1.49
C TRP A 619 -9.55 1.80 -0.54
N LEU A 620 -10.69 1.42 0.03
CA LEU A 620 -11.38 2.20 1.06
C LEU A 620 -10.56 2.34 2.36
N THR A 621 -9.83 1.30 2.77
CA THR A 621 -9.11 1.29 4.06
C THR A 621 -7.71 1.91 4.01
N ASN A 622 -7.05 1.93 2.85
CA ASN A 622 -5.62 2.26 2.76
C ASN A 622 -5.36 3.75 2.55
N SER A 623 -4.76 4.40 3.55
CA SER A 623 -4.35 5.82 3.52
C SER A 623 -3.25 6.19 2.50
N ASN A 624 -2.72 5.21 1.75
CA ASN A 624 -1.85 5.45 0.59
C ASN A 624 -2.63 5.67 -0.72
N SER A 625 -3.95 5.41 -0.74
CA SER A 625 -4.85 5.80 -1.81
C SER A 625 -4.92 7.33 -1.91
N ARG A 626 -4.84 7.87 -3.13
CA ARG A 626 -4.77 9.33 -3.35
C ARG A 626 -6.12 10.02 -3.28
N LEU A 627 -7.21 9.26 -3.31
CA LEU A 627 -8.59 9.71 -3.07
C LEU A 627 -9.18 9.11 -1.78
N TYR A 628 -8.33 8.67 -0.85
CA TYR A 628 -8.73 8.20 0.48
C TYR A 628 -9.53 9.28 1.24
N ASP A 629 -10.71 8.92 1.72
CA ASP A 629 -11.55 9.75 2.60
C ASP A 629 -12.04 8.92 3.80
N PRO A 630 -11.56 9.21 5.03
CA PRO A 630 -11.97 8.51 6.24
C PRO A 630 -13.49 8.50 6.46
N CYS A 631 -14.20 9.56 6.07
CA CYS A 631 -15.64 9.69 6.35
C CYS A 631 -16.48 8.88 5.36
N MET A 632 -16.08 8.79 4.09
CA MET A 632 -16.65 7.83 3.12
C MET A 632 -16.42 6.38 3.56
N TYR A 633 -15.23 6.04 4.07
CA TYR A 633 -14.96 4.71 4.65
C TYR A 633 -15.85 4.43 5.87
N ALA A 634 -15.99 5.39 6.80
CA ALA A 634 -16.85 5.25 7.97
C ALA A 634 -18.33 5.07 7.60
N PHE A 635 -18.82 5.79 6.59
CA PHE A 635 -20.17 5.62 6.06
C PHE A 635 -20.38 4.20 5.51
N ILE A 636 -19.46 3.71 4.68
CA ILE A 636 -19.54 2.35 4.08
C ILE A 636 -19.40 1.26 5.15
N HIS A 637 -18.51 1.42 6.14
CA HIS A 637 -18.38 0.49 7.27
C HIS A 637 -19.67 0.40 8.09
N GLY A 638 -20.33 1.55 8.34
CA GLY A 638 -21.65 1.60 8.97
C GLY A 638 -22.72 0.82 8.20
N LEU A 639 -22.76 0.93 6.87
CA LEU A 639 -23.64 0.13 6.02
C LEU A 639 -23.26 -1.36 6.03
N MET A 640 -21.96 -1.71 6.00
CA MET A 640 -21.50 -3.11 6.05
C MET A 640 -21.92 -3.77 7.36
N LYS A 641 -21.82 -3.04 8.47
CA LYS A 641 -22.27 -3.48 9.80
C LYS A 641 -23.79 -3.75 9.84
N LYS A 642 -24.60 -2.93 9.17
CA LYS A 642 -26.05 -3.16 8.99
C LYS A 642 -26.34 -4.43 8.17
N VAL A 643 -25.75 -4.56 6.98
CA VAL A 643 -25.93 -5.74 6.10
C VAL A 643 -25.51 -7.03 6.81
N PHE A 644 -24.37 -7.00 7.51
CA PHE A 644 -23.87 -8.13 8.28
C PHE A 644 -24.82 -8.53 9.43
N LEU A 645 -25.32 -7.57 10.21
CA LEU A 645 -26.28 -7.86 11.29
C LEU A 645 -27.61 -8.40 10.74
N GLN A 646 -28.06 -7.92 9.58
CA GLN A 646 -29.26 -8.44 8.90
C GLN A 646 -29.04 -9.87 8.37
N LEU A 647 -27.86 -10.18 7.84
CA LEU A 647 -27.48 -11.54 7.44
C LEU A 647 -27.47 -12.49 8.64
N VAL A 648 -26.90 -12.06 9.78
CA VAL A 648 -26.93 -12.80 11.05
C VAL A 648 -28.36 -13.00 11.57
N ALA A 649 -29.25 -12.02 11.41
CA ALA A 649 -30.66 -12.15 11.76
C ALA A 649 -31.38 -13.17 10.86
N GLU A 650 -31.04 -13.23 9.58
CA GLU A 650 -31.58 -14.22 8.62
C GLU A 650 -31.12 -15.65 8.92
N PHE A 651 -29.84 -15.87 9.26
CA PHE A 651 -29.38 -17.18 9.74
C PHE A 651 -30.17 -17.63 10.99
N LYS A 652 -30.41 -16.71 11.95
CA LYS A 652 -31.24 -16.97 13.14
C LYS A 652 -32.68 -17.31 12.78
N ARG A 653 -33.30 -16.57 11.84
CA ARG A 653 -34.67 -16.82 11.33
C ARG A 653 -34.79 -18.18 10.63
N LEU A 654 -33.72 -18.67 10.00
CA LEU A 654 -33.65 -19.97 9.34
C LEU A 654 -33.34 -21.14 10.29
N GLY A 655 -33.16 -20.88 11.58
CA GLY A 655 -32.93 -21.89 12.61
C GLY A 655 -31.46 -22.22 12.87
N SER A 656 -30.53 -21.47 12.30
CA SER A 656 -29.08 -21.56 12.58
C SER A 656 -28.63 -20.53 13.61
N ARG A 657 -27.73 -20.91 14.53
CA ARG A 657 -27.16 -19.98 15.52
C ARG A 657 -25.74 -19.59 15.12
N VAL A 658 -25.47 -18.31 14.98
CA VAL A 658 -24.10 -17.81 14.72
C VAL A 658 -23.28 -17.90 16.00
N ILE A 659 -22.14 -18.61 15.95
CA ILE A 659 -21.15 -18.76 17.03
C ILE A 659 -20.11 -17.64 16.92
N LEU A 660 -19.40 -17.64 15.79
CA LEU A 660 -18.44 -16.63 15.38
C LEU A 660 -19.05 -15.86 14.21
N GLY A 661 -18.93 -14.54 14.24
CA GLY A 661 -19.27 -13.70 13.11
C GLY A 661 -18.36 -12.49 13.04
N THR A 662 -17.59 -12.40 11.96
CA THR A 662 -16.82 -11.23 11.52
C THR A 662 -17.14 -10.95 10.05
N PHE A 663 -16.66 -9.83 9.50
CA PHE A 663 -16.86 -9.50 8.08
C PHE A 663 -16.27 -10.53 7.09
N ASN A 664 -15.26 -11.31 7.51
CA ASN A 664 -14.53 -12.25 6.65
C ASN A 664 -14.88 -13.73 6.94
N LYS A 665 -15.42 -14.05 8.13
CA LYS A 665 -15.68 -15.44 8.57
C LYS A 665 -16.94 -15.55 9.42
N LEU A 666 -17.70 -16.61 9.17
CA LEU A 666 -18.95 -16.94 9.85
C LEU A 666 -18.97 -18.43 10.24
N THR A 667 -19.16 -18.72 11.53
CA THR A 667 -19.34 -20.10 12.02
C THR A 667 -20.74 -20.27 12.59
N ILE A 668 -21.52 -21.22 12.06
CA ILE A 668 -22.93 -21.42 12.41
C ILE A 668 -23.21 -22.83 12.94
N VAL A 669 -23.97 -22.92 14.03
CA VAL A 669 -24.62 -24.15 14.49
C VAL A 669 -25.79 -24.46 13.56
N THR A 670 -25.91 -25.70 13.09
CA THR A 670 -27.11 -26.21 12.41
C THR A 670 -27.99 -27.01 13.37
N SER A 671 -29.26 -27.19 13.01
CA SER A 671 -30.16 -28.11 13.73
C SER A 671 -29.96 -29.60 13.36
N LYS A 672 -28.84 -29.96 12.71
CA LYS A 672 -28.58 -31.29 12.16
C LYS A 672 -27.55 -32.03 13.01
N THR A 673 -27.80 -33.31 13.30
CA THR A 673 -26.90 -34.18 14.08
C THR A 673 -25.99 -35.06 13.21
N SER A 674 -26.04 -34.90 11.88
CA SER A 674 -25.34 -35.77 10.92
C SER A 674 -24.84 -34.94 9.73
N VAL A 675 -23.59 -35.20 9.32
CA VAL A 675 -22.85 -34.36 8.37
C VAL A 675 -23.49 -34.30 6.98
N GLY A 676 -23.91 -35.42 6.39
CA GLY A 676 -24.57 -35.42 5.07
C GLY A 676 -25.85 -34.57 5.05
N ASN A 677 -26.63 -34.62 6.13
CA ASN A 677 -27.81 -33.76 6.31
C ASN A 677 -27.46 -32.28 6.56
N ALA A 678 -26.29 -31.99 7.16
CA ALA A 678 -25.76 -30.65 7.30
C ALA A 678 -25.18 -30.10 5.98
N TYR A 679 -24.58 -30.94 5.13
CA TYR A 679 -24.08 -30.60 3.80
C TYR A 679 -25.22 -30.22 2.83
N ALA A 680 -26.29 -31.01 2.81
CA ALA A 680 -27.50 -30.67 2.06
C ALA A 680 -28.14 -29.36 2.57
N TYR A 681 -28.18 -29.16 3.89
CA TYR A 681 -28.65 -27.91 4.49
C TYR A 681 -27.74 -26.71 4.17
N CYS A 682 -26.42 -26.89 4.14
CA CYS A 682 -25.44 -25.86 3.77
C CYS A 682 -25.67 -25.37 2.33
N SER A 683 -25.77 -26.31 1.38
CA SER A 683 -26.06 -26.03 -0.03
C SER A 683 -27.41 -25.31 -0.20
N TRP A 684 -28.43 -25.70 0.59
CA TRP A 684 -29.74 -25.06 0.59
C TRP A 684 -29.72 -23.64 1.18
N ILE A 685 -29.07 -23.42 2.33
CA ILE A 685 -29.07 -22.11 3.01
C ILE A 685 -28.27 -21.07 2.22
N ILE A 686 -27.14 -21.47 1.61
CA ILE A 686 -26.39 -20.63 0.67
C ILE A 686 -27.30 -20.19 -0.49
N ARG A 687 -27.95 -21.15 -1.16
CA ARG A 687 -28.90 -20.84 -2.26
C ARG A 687 -30.08 -19.96 -1.82
N HIS A 688 -30.61 -20.16 -0.61
CA HIS A 688 -31.68 -19.32 -0.06
C HIS A 688 -31.20 -17.89 0.23
N ILE A 689 -29.97 -17.71 0.70
CA ILE A 689 -29.38 -16.38 0.96
C ILE A 689 -29.15 -15.63 -0.36
N HIS A 690 -28.52 -16.26 -1.36
CA HIS A 690 -28.35 -15.65 -2.69
C HIS A 690 -29.68 -15.33 -3.40
N SER A 691 -30.77 -16.01 -3.05
CA SER A 691 -32.11 -15.69 -3.60
C SER A 691 -32.68 -14.35 -3.09
N LYS A 692 -32.08 -13.75 -2.06
CA LYS A 692 -32.44 -12.42 -1.55
C LYS A 692 -31.54 -11.37 -2.16
N ALA A 693 -32.15 -10.38 -2.85
CA ALA A 693 -31.42 -9.30 -3.53
C ALA A 693 -30.37 -8.60 -2.64
N LEU A 694 -30.68 -8.38 -1.35
CA LEU A 694 -29.77 -7.76 -0.38
C LEU A 694 -28.42 -8.50 -0.19
N PHE A 695 -28.36 -9.81 -0.45
CA PHE A 695 -27.14 -10.63 -0.26
C PHE A 695 -26.65 -11.28 -1.55
N MET A 696 -27.23 -10.92 -2.70
CA MET A 696 -26.99 -11.57 -3.99
C MET A 696 -25.50 -11.65 -4.36
N SER A 697 -24.70 -10.66 -3.95
CA SER A 697 -23.27 -10.53 -4.26
C SER A 697 -22.36 -10.79 -3.05
N ILE A 698 -22.85 -11.45 -1.99
CA ILE A 698 -22.00 -11.97 -0.90
C ILE A 698 -21.66 -13.43 -1.23
N ASP A 699 -20.39 -13.72 -1.47
CA ASP A 699 -19.95 -15.09 -1.73
C ASP A 699 -19.70 -15.82 -0.40
N LEU A 700 -20.32 -16.99 -0.22
CA LEU A 700 -20.30 -17.77 1.03
C LEU A 700 -19.68 -19.16 0.79
N ILE A 701 -18.46 -19.38 1.27
CA ILE A 701 -17.65 -20.57 0.95
C ILE A 701 -17.50 -21.45 2.20
N PRO A 702 -18.07 -22.66 2.25
CA PRO A 702 -17.89 -23.55 3.40
C PRO A 702 -16.49 -24.18 3.42
N VAL A 703 -15.81 -24.05 4.55
CA VAL A 703 -14.41 -24.48 4.76
C VAL A 703 -14.35 -25.77 5.59
N TYR A 704 -15.02 -25.80 6.76
CA TYR A 704 -15.00 -26.95 7.67
C TYR A 704 -16.38 -27.36 8.15
N TYR A 705 -16.54 -28.68 8.31
CA TYR A 705 -17.73 -29.33 8.85
C TYR A 705 -17.36 -29.97 10.19
N TRP A 706 -17.72 -29.29 11.28
CA TRP A 706 -17.43 -29.68 12.64
C TRP A 706 -18.57 -30.55 13.19
N GLU A 707 -18.32 -31.82 13.54
CA GLU A 707 -19.36 -32.70 14.10
C GLU A 707 -19.72 -32.33 15.54
N GLN A 708 -18.70 -31.98 16.33
CA GLN A 708 -18.78 -31.49 17.69
C GLN A 708 -17.74 -30.39 17.87
N LEU A 709 -18.13 -29.27 18.48
CA LEU A 709 -17.27 -28.08 18.64
C LEU A 709 -17.38 -27.49 20.05
N LEU A 710 -16.26 -27.47 20.78
CA LEU A 710 -16.09 -26.75 22.03
C LEU A 710 -15.38 -25.42 21.72
N TRP A 711 -16.07 -24.31 21.95
CA TRP A 711 -15.65 -22.98 21.47
C TRP A 711 -15.57 -21.95 22.60
N MET A 712 -14.42 -21.28 22.75
CA MET A 712 -14.23 -20.15 23.66
C MET A 712 -14.10 -18.83 22.88
N ASP A 713 -13.16 -18.79 21.94
CA ASP A 713 -12.94 -17.68 21.01
C ASP A 713 -12.27 -18.17 19.72
N CYS A 714 -12.04 -17.26 18.76
CA CYS A 714 -11.45 -17.56 17.45
C CYS A 714 -10.03 -18.16 17.46
N ALA A 715 -9.34 -18.20 18.61
CA ALA A 715 -8.04 -18.83 18.79
C ALA A 715 -8.03 -19.85 19.95
N ASN A 716 -9.20 -20.19 20.49
CA ASN A 716 -9.38 -21.11 21.62
C ASN A 716 -10.62 -22.00 21.36
N TYR A 717 -10.42 -23.10 20.63
CA TYR A 717 -11.46 -24.06 20.29
C TYR A 717 -10.90 -25.49 20.13
N GLY A 718 -11.76 -26.49 20.28
CA GLY A 718 -11.44 -27.88 20.01
C GLY A 718 -12.64 -28.67 19.53
N GLY A 719 -12.47 -29.53 18.54
CA GLY A 719 -13.57 -30.26 17.92
C GLY A 719 -13.13 -31.38 17.00
N ILE A 720 -14.12 -32.05 16.40
CA ILE A 720 -13.92 -33.14 15.45
C ILE A 720 -14.35 -32.65 14.07
N ILE A 721 -13.42 -32.65 13.11
CA ILE A 721 -13.66 -32.23 11.72
C ILE A 721 -14.01 -33.47 10.89
N CYS A 722 -15.08 -33.39 10.10
CA CYS A 722 -15.37 -34.37 9.06
C CYS A 722 -14.63 -33.96 7.76
N PRO A 723 -13.60 -34.70 7.30
CA PRO A 723 -12.76 -34.27 6.17
C PRO A 723 -13.48 -34.33 4.81
N ASN A 724 -14.29 -35.38 4.58
CA ASN A 724 -14.97 -35.63 3.31
C ASN A 724 -16.51 -35.60 3.48
N PRO A 725 -17.14 -34.42 3.69
CA PRO A 725 -18.57 -34.31 3.97
C PRO A 725 -19.48 -34.76 2.81
N GLN A 726 -18.93 -34.89 1.60
CA GLN A 726 -19.64 -35.31 0.38
C GLN A 726 -19.78 -36.83 0.24
N GLU A 727 -18.88 -37.62 0.86
CA GLU A 727 -18.86 -39.09 0.70
C GLU A 727 -19.75 -39.80 1.73
N VAL A 728 -20.21 -39.10 2.77
CA VAL A 728 -21.01 -39.65 3.88
C VAL A 728 -22.48 -39.82 3.47
N GLN A 729 -22.78 -40.90 2.74
CA GLN A 729 -24.14 -41.35 2.46
C GLN A 729 -24.81 -41.99 3.70
N GLU A 730 -26.15 -42.04 3.74
CA GLU A 730 -26.91 -42.62 4.87
C GLU A 730 -26.72 -44.14 5.07
N GLN A 731 -25.97 -44.80 4.16
CA GLN A 731 -25.74 -46.24 4.13
C GLN A 731 -24.35 -46.64 4.65
N ASP A 732 -23.31 -45.81 4.42
CA ASP A 732 -21.91 -46.08 4.83
C ASP A 732 -21.54 -45.62 6.25
N GLN A 733 -22.53 -45.19 7.03
CA GLN A 733 -22.40 -44.88 8.46
C GLN A 733 -21.72 -45.99 9.32
N PRO A 734 -21.79 -47.30 8.99
CA PRO A 734 -21.06 -48.32 9.75
C PRO A 734 -19.56 -48.43 9.41
N THR A 735 -19.14 -48.06 8.19
CA THR A 735 -17.92 -48.60 7.55
C THR A 735 -16.76 -47.62 7.47
N LEU A 736 -17.02 -46.31 7.35
CA LEU A 736 -15.96 -45.28 7.47
C LEU A 736 -15.62 -45.00 8.95
N LEU A 737 -16.62 -45.08 9.83
CA LEU A 737 -16.49 -44.83 11.28
C LEU A 737 -15.80 -45.97 12.06
N THR A 738 -15.43 -47.06 11.39
CA THR A 738 -14.57 -48.12 11.94
C THR A 738 -13.07 -47.87 11.78
N GLN A 739 -12.64 -46.78 11.13
CA GLN A 739 -11.22 -46.39 11.19
C GLN A 739 -10.84 -45.78 12.56
N VAL A 740 -9.65 -46.13 13.04
CA VAL A 740 -9.27 -45.98 14.44
C VAL A 740 -8.87 -44.53 14.76
N ASN A 741 -9.52 -43.98 15.80
CA ASN A 741 -9.36 -42.63 16.37
C ASN A 741 -9.84 -41.46 15.47
N PRO A 742 -10.91 -40.72 15.87
CA PRO A 742 -11.28 -39.50 15.17
C PRO A 742 -10.19 -38.43 15.33
N HIS A 743 -9.92 -37.66 14.27
CA HIS A 743 -8.92 -36.60 14.31
C HIS A 743 -9.46 -35.37 15.05
N ILE A 744 -9.19 -35.29 16.35
CA ILE A 744 -9.58 -34.15 17.18
C ILE A 744 -8.65 -32.97 16.87
N HIS A 745 -9.16 -31.96 16.17
CA HIS A 745 -8.45 -30.70 15.97
C HIS A 745 -8.60 -29.84 17.22
N MET A 746 -7.48 -29.47 17.85
CA MET A 746 -7.45 -28.64 19.05
C MET A 746 -6.53 -27.45 18.83
N GLU A 747 -7.09 -26.25 18.98
CA GLU A 747 -6.41 -24.97 18.79
C GLU A 747 -6.61 -24.10 20.03
N TRP A 748 -5.63 -24.16 20.94
CA TRP A 748 -5.70 -23.47 22.24
C TRP A 748 -4.54 -22.49 22.38
N ASN A 749 -4.77 -21.24 22.00
CA ASN A 749 -3.82 -20.15 22.26
C ASN A 749 -3.47 -20.05 23.76
N ILE A 750 -4.43 -20.22 24.68
CA ILE A 750 -4.17 -20.20 26.13
C ILE A 750 -3.13 -21.24 26.61
N GLN A 751 -2.97 -22.37 25.91
CA GLN A 751 -1.91 -23.34 26.21
C GLN A 751 -0.51 -22.73 26.07
N HIS A 752 -0.31 -21.86 25.06
CA HIS A 752 0.99 -21.28 24.73
C HIS A 752 1.51 -20.29 25.78
N TYR A 753 0.67 -19.94 26.77
CA TYR A 753 1.00 -19.12 27.94
C TYR A 753 1.29 -19.95 29.19
N LEU A 754 0.98 -21.25 29.20
CA LEU A 754 1.38 -22.18 30.26
C LEU A 754 2.83 -22.66 30.02
N PRO A 755 3.57 -23.05 31.07
CA PRO A 755 4.90 -23.66 30.91
C PRO A 755 4.85 -24.99 30.17
N LEU A 756 5.92 -25.28 29.43
CA LEU A 756 6.02 -26.43 28.50
C LEU A 756 5.73 -27.78 29.15
N ALA A 757 6.08 -27.97 30.43
CA ALA A 757 5.77 -29.18 31.19
C ALA A 757 4.25 -29.49 31.27
N LEU A 758 3.40 -28.47 31.25
CA LEU A 758 1.95 -28.60 31.47
C LEU A 758 1.14 -28.74 30.17
N HIS A 759 1.76 -28.53 29.01
CA HIS A 759 1.10 -28.56 27.69
C HIS A 759 0.47 -29.91 27.39
N GLN A 760 1.17 -31.00 27.73
CA GLN A 760 0.70 -32.36 27.46
C GLN A 760 -0.53 -32.71 28.30
N GLU A 761 -0.55 -32.39 29.60
CA GLU A 761 -1.71 -32.69 30.46
C GLU A 761 -2.91 -31.80 30.14
N PHE A 762 -2.70 -30.54 29.76
CA PHE A 762 -3.77 -29.66 29.28
C PHE A 762 -4.47 -30.26 28.05
N MET A 763 -3.70 -30.59 27.00
CA MET A 763 -4.23 -31.20 25.77
C MET A 763 -4.82 -32.59 26.00
N SER A 764 -4.18 -33.42 26.82
CA SER A 764 -4.65 -34.78 27.13
C SER A 764 -5.95 -34.78 27.95
N THR A 765 -6.15 -33.78 28.81
CA THR A 765 -7.40 -33.61 29.58
C THR A 765 -8.56 -33.14 28.70
N ILE A 766 -8.33 -32.16 27.84
CA ILE A 766 -9.37 -31.61 26.96
C ILE A 766 -9.71 -32.59 25.81
N GLY A 767 -8.71 -33.26 25.25
CA GLY A 767 -8.90 -34.30 24.25
C GLY A 767 -9.75 -35.47 24.76
N GLU A 768 -9.49 -35.97 25.98
CA GLU A 768 -10.30 -37.02 26.60
C GLU A 768 -11.75 -36.54 26.86
N PHE A 769 -11.95 -35.29 27.29
CA PHE A 769 -13.29 -34.72 27.46
C PHE A 769 -14.08 -34.66 26.14
N ILE A 770 -13.46 -34.21 25.04
CA ILE A 770 -14.10 -34.14 23.71
C ILE A 770 -14.43 -35.55 23.19
N ASP A 771 -13.47 -36.48 23.29
CA ASP A 771 -13.56 -37.87 22.81
C ASP A 771 -14.65 -38.68 23.53
N GLN A 772 -14.71 -38.62 24.86
CA GLN A 772 -15.70 -39.36 25.65
C GLN A 772 -17.13 -38.87 25.40
N ILE A 773 -17.34 -37.55 25.25
CA ILE A 773 -18.65 -36.98 24.89
C ILE A 773 -19.05 -37.42 23.48
N TYR A 774 -18.14 -37.35 22.51
CA TYR A 774 -18.40 -37.76 21.13
C TYR A 774 -18.78 -39.24 21.05
N LYS A 775 -17.99 -40.12 21.68
CA LYS A 775 -18.26 -41.56 21.74
C LYS A 775 -19.61 -41.89 22.37
N PHE A 776 -19.97 -41.23 23.48
CA PHE A 776 -21.27 -41.43 24.11
C PHE A 776 -22.43 -40.95 23.23
N SER A 777 -22.32 -39.75 22.67
CA SER A 777 -23.34 -39.19 21.76
C SER A 777 -23.54 -40.08 20.53
N HIS A 778 -22.45 -40.46 19.86
CA HIS A 778 -22.50 -41.30 18.66
C HIS A 778 -23.03 -42.71 18.95
N GLN A 779 -22.64 -43.33 20.07
CA GLN A 779 -23.20 -44.62 20.49
C GLN A 779 -24.73 -44.54 20.70
N LYS A 780 -25.23 -43.44 21.28
CA LYS A 780 -26.67 -43.17 21.44
C LYS A 780 -27.39 -42.83 20.14
N GLN A 781 -26.69 -42.32 19.12
CA GLN A 781 -27.24 -42.20 17.77
C GLN A 781 -27.39 -43.58 17.12
N LEU A 782 -26.32 -44.39 17.09
CA LEU A 782 -26.31 -45.76 16.53
C LEU A 782 -27.32 -46.70 17.23
N ALA A 783 -27.45 -46.61 18.55
CA ALA A 783 -28.39 -47.40 19.33
C ALA A 783 -29.88 -47.01 19.14
N THR A 784 -30.19 -46.10 18.21
CA THR A 784 -31.58 -45.80 17.82
C THR A 784 -31.97 -46.68 16.63
N PRO A 785 -32.76 -47.75 16.82
CA PRO A 785 -33.09 -48.66 15.72
C PRO A 785 -33.83 -47.92 14.60
N LYS A 786 -33.32 -48.02 13.37
CA LYS A 786 -34.06 -47.65 12.15
C LYS A 786 -35.30 -48.56 12.09
N SER A 787 -36.48 -48.02 12.43
CA SER A 787 -37.73 -48.79 12.39
C SER A 787 -38.01 -49.23 10.95
N LEU A 788 -38.00 -50.55 10.72
CA LEU A 788 -38.29 -51.09 9.39
C LEU A 788 -39.75 -50.81 9.04
N LYS A 789 -39.98 -50.30 7.82
CA LYS A 789 -41.31 -50.19 7.22
C LYS A 789 -41.85 -51.57 6.83
N ASN A 790 -42.35 -52.33 7.79
CA ASN A 790 -43.33 -53.38 7.51
C ASN A 790 -44.73 -52.77 7.59
N GLY A 791 -45.32 -52.50 6.43
CA GLY A 791 -46.67 -51.93 6.34
C GLY A 791 -47.74 -53.00 6.52
N THR A 792 -48.43 -52.97 7.66
CA THR A 792 -49.78 -53.52 7.81
C THR A 792 -50.62 -52.48 8.53
N ALA A 793 -51.79 -52.16 7.98
CA ALA A 793 -52.72 -51.25 8.63
C ALA A 793 -53.52 -52.00 9.69
N ASN A 794 -53.61 -51.41 10.87
CA ASN A 794 -54.86 -51.09 11.58
C ASN A 794 -54.48 -50.23 12.79
N GLY A 795 -55.39 -49.35 13.22
CA GLY A 795 -55.20 -48.56 14.44
C GLY A 795 -56.19 -49.00 15.50
N GLU A 796 -55.81 -48.87 16.77
CA GLU A 796 -56.69 -48.56 17.90
C GLU A 796 -55.84 -48.21 19.14
N ASP A 797 -56.51 -47.58 20.11
CA ASP A 797 -56.05 -46.78 21.25
C ASP A 797 -54.83 -47.24 22.08
N ALA A 798 -54.08 -46.24 22.60
CA ALA A 798 -53.36 -46.32 23.88
C ALA A 798 -52.95 -44.92 24.44
N ASP A 799 -53.85 -43.92 24.43
CA ASP A 799 -53.54 -42.60 25.02
C ASP A 799 -53.93 -42.52 26.50
N THR A 800 -53.05 -42.96 27.40
CA THR A 800 -53.03 -42.55 28.82
C THR A 800 -51.78 -43.02 29.56
N VAL A 801 -51.00 -42.06 30.08
CA VAL A 801 -50.58 -41.91 31.50
C VAL A 801 -49.59 -40.74 31.57
N ALA A 802 -49.86 -39.76 32.43
CA ALA A 802 -49.04 -38.57 32.56
C ALA A 802 -47.74 -38.82 33.37
N GLY A 803 -46.60 -38.37 32.84
CA GLY A 803 -45.30 -38.45 33.52
C GLY A 803 -44.16 -37.86 32.69
N ASN A 804 -43.78 -36.61 32.98
CA ASN A 804 -42.71 -35.85 32.30
C ASN A 804 -42.75 -35.93 30.76
N GLY A 805 -43.72 -35.25 30.17
CA GLY A 805 -43.79 -34.99 28.73
C GLY A 805 -42.66 -34.06 28.28
N GLY A 806 -41.60 -34.66 27.75
CA GLY A 806 -40.56 -34.00 26.95
C GLY A 806 -40.36 -34.80 25.67
N THR A 807 -40.05 -34.12 24.57
CA THR A 807 -39.89 -34.76 23.26
C THR A 807 -38.77 -35.81 23.28
N LYS A 808 -38.80 -36.72 22.29
CA LYS A 808 -37.80 -37.78 22.15
C LYS A 808 -36.37 -37.24 21.92
N ALA A 809 -36.22 -35.97 21.53
CA ALA A 809 -34.95 -35.26 21.44
C ALA A 809 -34.52 -34.66 22.80
N GLU A 810 -35.43 -34.05 23.55
CA GLU A 810 -35.13 -33.48 24.87
C GLU A 810 -34.71 -34.56 25.88
N ARG A 811 -35.36 -35.73 25.88
CA ARG A 811 -34.95 -36.87 26.71
C ARG A 811 -33.52 -37.34 26.38
N LYS A 812 -33.15 -37.40 25.09
CA LYS A 812 -31.77 -37.70 24.67
C LYS A 812 -30.76 -36.65 25.15
N ASN A 813 -31.10 -35.36 25.03
CA ASN A 813 -30.25 -34.27 25.49
C ASN A 813 -30.03 -34.33 27.02
N GLN A 814 -31.09 -34.61 27.79
CA GLN A 814 -31.00 -34.83 29.24
C GLN A 814 -30.09 -36.02 29.60
N GLU A 815 -30.10 -37.12 28.84
CA GLU A 815 -29.16 -38.24 29.02
C GLU A 815 -27.70 -37.84 28.76
N VAL A 816 -27.42 -37.04 27.71
CA VAL A 816 -26.06 -36.55 27.41
C VAL A 816 -25.57 -35.59 28.49
N ILE A 817 -26.41 -34.65 28.95
CA ILE A 817 -26.08 -33.75 30.07
C ILE A 817 -25.81 -34.55 31.36
N ALA A 818 -26.62 -35.58 31.66
CA ALA A 818 -26.38 -36.46 32.81
C ALA A 818 -25.05 -37.22 32.69
N TYR A 819 -24.68 -37.68 31.50
CA TYR A 819 -23.37 -38.29 31.23
C TYR A 819 -22.22 -37.29 31.42
N LYS A 820 -22.30 -36.08 30.87
CA LYS A 820 -21.30 -35.01 31.06
C LYS A 820 -21.04 -34.70 32.54
N LYS A 821 -22.10 -34.58 33.34
CA LYS A 821 -22.00 -34.38 34.80
C LYS A 821 -21.28 -35.54 35.49
N LYS A 822 -21.55 -36.78 35.09
CA LYS A 822 -20.86 -37.99 35.59
C LYS A 822 -19.39 -38.04 35.16
N LEU A 823 -19.08 -37.70 33.91
CA LEU A 823 -17.73 -37.62 33.36
C LEU A 823 -16.85 -36.64 34.17
N ILE A 824 -17.35 -35.43 34.40
CA ILE A 824 -16.65 -34.41 35.20
C ILE A 824 -16.48 -34.87 36.66
N SER A 825 -17.57 -35.27 37.33
CA SER A 825 -17.55 -35.56 38.77
C SER A 825 -16.84 -36.88 39.16
N GLN A 826 -16.83 -37.88 38.26
CA GLN A 826 -16.29 -39.21 38.58
C GLN A 826 -14.95 -39.51 37.89
N GLN A 827 -14.80 -39.20 36.60
CA GLN A 827 -13.59 -39.54 35.84
C GLN A 827 -12.57 -38.41 35.88
N MET A 828 -12.93 -37.21 35.41
CA MET A 828 -12.03 -36.04 35.44
C MET A 828 -11.69 -35.63 36.88
N SER A 829 -12.68 -35.67 37.78
CA SER A 829 -12.56 -35.75 39.25
C SER A 829 -11.32 -36.52 39.70
N ARG A 830 -11.32 -37.83 39.45
CA ARG A 830 -10.29 -38.75 39.96
C ARG A 830 -8.96 -38.65 39.20
N ARG A 831 -8.99 -38.40 37.89
CA ARG A 831 -7.77 -38.20 37.08
C ARG A 831 -6.99 -36.99 37.56
N LEU A 832 -7.63 -35.82 37.63
CA LEU A 832 -6.93 -34.57 37.95
C LEU A 832 -6.45 -34.56 39.41
N LEU A 833 -7.24 -35.08 40.36
CA LEU A 833 -6.80 -35.22 41.75
C LEU A 833 -5.61 -36.20 41.94
N LYS A 834 -5.34 -37.10 40.97
CA LYS A 834 -4.13 -37.93 40.97
C LYS A 834 -2.94 -37.24 40.28
N VAL A 835 -3.17 -36.54 39.17
CA VAL A 835 -2.11 -35.90 38.37
C VAL A 835 -1.56 -34.64 39.03
N PHE A 836 -2.39 -33.82 39.70
CA PHE A 836 -1.91 -32.58 40.33
C PHE A 836 -0.85 -32.78 41.42
N PRO A 837 -0.92 -33.79 42.31
CA PRO A 837 0.17 -34.14 43.23
C PRO A 837 1.49 -34.47 42.52
N GLU A 838 1.43 -35.15 41.37
CA GLU A 838 2.62 -35.49 40.55
C GLU A 838 3.23 -34.21 39.95
N ILE A 839 2.40 -33.29 39.44
CA ILE A 839 2.84 -31.95 38.98
C ILE A 839 3.44 -31.11 40.12
N LEU A 840 2.86 -31.16 41.32
CA LEU A 840 3.37 -30.45 42.49
C LEU A 840 4.73 -31.00 42.96
N ALA A 841 4.97 -32.30 42.83
CA ALA A 841 6.29 -32.88 43.05
C ALA A 841 7.31 -32.38 42.01
N GLN A 842 6.98 -32.46 40.72
CA GLN A 842 7.84 -31.95 39.64
C GLN A 842 8.19 -30.46 39.81
N LYS A 843 7.25 -29.61 40.24
CA LYS A 843 7.50 -28.19 40.56
C LYS A 843 8.44 -27.99 41.76
N ARG A 844 8.49 -28.92 42.72
CA ARG A 844 9.44 -28.87 43.85
C ARG A 844 10.84 -29.32 43.41
N ASP A 845 10.92 -30.27 42.49
CA ASP A 845 12.19 -30.77 41.96
C ASP A 845 12.76 -29.87 40.83
N SER A 846 11.94 -29.08 40.15
CA SER A 846 12.37 -28.02 39.23
C SER A 846 13.12 -26.87 39.92
N ALA A 847 13.15 -26.82 41.26
CA ALA A 847 14.03 -25.93 42.01
C ALA A 847 15.46 -26.49 42.19
N LYS A 848 15.70 -27.75 41.77
CA LYS A 848 16.97 -28.48 41.91
C LYS A 848 17.61 -28.78 40.56
N ASP A 849 16.81 -29.07 39.54
CA ASP A 849 17.25 -29.34 38.17
C ASP A 849 17.00 -28.13 37.23
N PRO A 850 18.05 -27.53 36.63
CA PRO A 850 17.91 -26.45 35.65
C PRO A 850 17.08 -26.80 34.40
N GLN A 851 17.00 -28.07 33.97
CA GLN A 851 16.21 -28.46 32.81
C GLN A 851 14.71 -28.42 33.14
N LEU A 852 14.30 -29.05 34.24
CA LEU A 852 12.94 -28.89 34.78
C LEU A 852 12.62 -27.43 35.12
N ALA A 853 13.56 -26.64 35.63
CA ALA A 853 13.37 -25.21 35.89
C ALA A 853 12.95 -24.45 34.62
N PHE A 854 13.61 -24.71 33.48
CA PHE A 854 13.25 -24.15 32.19
C PHE A 854 11.88 -24.64 31.69
N MET A 855 11.55 -25.92 31.88
CA MET A 855 10.25 -26.47 31.47
C MET A 855 9.05 -25.95 32.30
N PHE A 856 9.29 -25.51 33.54
CA PHE A 856 8.29 -24.91 34.43
C PHE A 856 8.27 -23.37 34.41
N ALA A 857 9.18 -22.72 33.67
CA ALA A 857 9.16 -21.27 33.47
C ALA A 857 8.00 -20.83 32.54
N PHE A 858 7.40 -19.68 32.83
CA PHE A 858 6.34 -19.12 31.98
C PHE A 858 6.92 -18.53 30.67
N PRO A 859 6.39 -18.90 29.49
CA PRO A 859 6.81 -18.31 28.23
C PRO A 859 6.26 -16.88 28.09
N ARG A 860 7.16 -15.89 27.92
CA ARG A 860 6.79 -14.49 27.68
C ARG A 860 6.39 -14.28 26.21
N GLN A 861 5.13 -14.56 25.91
CA GLN A 861 4.52 -14.37 24.58
C GLN A 861 4.17 -12.89 24.31
N PRO A 862 4.14 -12.42 23.05
CA PRO A 862 3.94 -11.01 22.72
C PRO A 862 2.61 -10.42 23.23
N GLY A 863 1.53 -11.20 23.27
CA GLY A 863 0.23 -10.77 23.81
C GLY A 863 0.10 -10.86 25.35
N SER A 864 1.18 -11.16 26.09
CA SER A 864 1.10 -11.32 27.55
C SER A 864 0.87 -9.99 28.27
N HIS A 865 -0.11 -9.95 29.17
CA HIS A 865 -0.39 -8.78 30.01
C HIS A 865 -0.67 -9.10 31.49
N LEU A 866 -0.55 -10.39 31.88
CA LEU A 866 -0.78 -10.88 33.24
C LEU A 866 0.54 -11.38 33.86
N ASP A 867 0.78 -11.04 35.11
CA ASP A 867 1.96 -11.47 35.86
C ASP A 867 1.75 -12.90 36.42
N LEU A 868 2.00 -13.91 35.59
CA LEU A 868 1.79 -15.32 35.94
C LEU A 868 2.94 -15.85 36.82
N THR A 869 2.62 -16.34 38.03
CA THR A 869 3.63 -16.76 39.03
C THR A 869 3.52 -18.22 39.48
N ASN A 870 2.37 -18.89 39.29
CA ASN A 870 2.11 -20.21 39.86
C ASN A 870 1.57 -21.21 38.81
N PRO A 871 2.44 -22.02 38.16
CA PRO A 871 2.02 -22.86 37.02
C PRO A 871 0.83 -23.80 37.25
N PRO A 872 0.72 -24.52 38.39
CA PRO A 872 -0.45 -25.35 38.67
C PRO A 872 -1.75 -24.53 38.79
N LEU A 873 -1.71 -23.31 39.35
CA LEU A 873 -2.88 -22.44 39.48
C LEU A 873 -3.39 -22.02 38.09
N GLU A 874 -2.50 -21.63 37.18
CA GLU A 874 -2.87 -21.28 35.81
C GLU A 874 -3.40 -22.48 35.01
N LEU A 875 -2.91 -23.69 35.28
CA LEU A 875 -3.47 -24.92 34.72
C LEU A 875 -4.88 -25.22 35.26
N VAL A 876 -5.11 -25.10 36.58
CA VAL A 876 -6.46 -25.26 37.19
C VAL A 876 -7.43 -24.25 36.58
N LYS A 877 -7.05 -22.97 36.51
CA LYS A 877 -7.85 -21.90 35.88
C LYS A 877 -8.19 -22.22 34.44
N SER A 878 -7.20 -22.62 33.63
CA SER A 878 -7.37 -22.85 32.19
C SER A 878 -8.29 -24.05 31.93
N ILE A 879 -8.10 -25.17 32.65
CA ILE A 879 -8.98 -26.35 32.54
C ILE A 879 -10.40 -26.02 33.02
N ALA A 880 -10.54 -25.32 34.17
CA ALA A 880 -11.84 -24.92 34.70
C ALA A 880 -12.56 -23.90 33.79
N ALA A 881 -11.83 -23.03 33.10
CA ALA A 881 -12.39 -22.11 32.12
C ALA A 881 -12.90 -22.86 30.87
N VAL A 882 -12.11 -23.80 30.34
CA VAL A 882 -12.51 -24.62 29.17
C VAL A 882 -13.72 -25.51 29.47
N PHE A 883 -13.77 -26.17 30.63
CA PHE A 883 -14.97 -26.93 31.02
C PHE A 883 -16.16 -26.03 31.38
N GLY A 884 -15.90 -24.83 31.92
CA GLY A 884 -16.91 -23.82 32.25
C GLY A 884 -17.61 -23.19 31.03
N ILE A 885 -17.13 -23.44 29.81
CA ILE A 885 -17.81 -23.09 28.56
C ILE A 885 -19.19 -23.76 28.48
N ASP A 886 -19.31 -25.01 28.96
CA ASP A 886 -20.58 -25.74 28.95
C ASP A 886 -21.38 -25.45 30.22
N THR A 887 -22.29 -24.48 30.10
CA THR A 887 -23.21 -24.07 31.18
C THR A 887 -24.04 -25.22 31.78
N SER A 888 -24.18 -26.38 31.11
CA SER A 888 -24.89 -27.54 31.66
C SER A 888 -24.14 -28.22 32.81
N ILE A 889 -22.81 -28.06 32.89
CA ILE A 889 -21.91 -28.68 33.89
C ILE A 889 -21.25 -27.68 34.86
N GLU A 890 -21.67 -26.41 34.85
CA GLU A 890 -21.04 -25.32 35.64
C GLU A 890 -20.86 -25.68 37.14
N ARG A 891 -21.87 -26.33 37.74
CA ARG A 891 -21.84 -26.73 39.17
C ARG A 891 -20.77 -27.80 39.43
N GLU A 892 -20.72 -28.81 38.58
CA GLU A 892 -19.77 -29.92 38.66
C GLU A 892 -18.33 -29.42 38.39
N VAL A 893 -18.16 -28.48 37.45
CA VAL A 893 -16.89 -27.79 37.18
C VAL A 893 -16.47 -26.90 38.35
N ARG A 894 -17.40 -26.23 39.02
CA ARG A 894 -17.09 -25.42 40.21
C ARG A 894 -16.61 -26.29 41.39
N VAL A 895 -17.21 -27.46 41.60
CA VAL A 895 -16.75 -28.42 42.62
C VAL A 895 -15.37 -28.98 42.26
N LEU A 896 -15.13 -29.33 40.98
CA LEU A 896 -13.81 -29.71 40.47
C LEU A 896 -12.77 -28.61 40.74
N ARG A 897 -13.07 -27.36 40.36
CA ARG A 897 -12.20 -26.19 40.59
C ARG A 897 -11.89 -26.04 42.08
N LYS A 898 -12.90 -26.09 42.95
CA LYS A 898 -12.70 -25.95 44.40
C LYS A 898 -11.74 -27.03 44.92
N ASN A 899 -12.01 -28.31 44.63
CA ASN A 899 -11.17 -29.42 45.10
C ASN A 899 -9.72 -29.31 44.61
N LEU A 900 -9.49 -28.77 43.40
CA LEU A 900 -8.15 -28.52 42.87
C LEU A 900 -7.48 -27.27 43.47
N LEU A 901 -8.24 -26.22 43.81
CA LEU A 901 -7.74 -25.02 44.49
C LEU A 901 -7.35 -25.32 45.95
N ASP A 902 -8.19 -26.07 46.66
CA ASP A 902 -7.92 -26.55 48.03
C ASP A 902 -6.63 -27.40 48.06
N LEU A 903 -6.38 -28.23 47.03
CA LEU A 903 -5.17 -29.06 46.89
C LEU A 903 -3.88 -28.26 46.63
N ILE A 904 -3.98 -27.03 46.11
CA ILE A 904 -2.84 -26.11 45.91
C ILE A 904 -2.80 -24.97 46.93
N GLU A 905 -3.60 -25.09 48.01
CA GLU A 905 -3.69 -24.15 49.14
C GLU A 905 -4.18 -22.72 48.75
N VAL A 906 -4.87 -22.56 47.61
CA VAL A 906 -5.42 -21.27 47.13
C VAL A 906 -6.92 -21.17 47.42
N ARG A 907 -7.38 -19.99 47.85
CA ARG A 907 -8.80 -19.77 48.24
C ARG A 907 -9.70 -19.59 47.01
N GLU A 908 -10.88 -20.23 47.00
CA GLU A 908 -11.84 -20.17 45.87
C GLU A 908 -12.20 -18.74 45.39
N PHE A 909 -12.13 -17.75 46.29
CA PHE A 909 -12.56 -16.37 46.08
C PHE A 909 -11.40 -15.34 46.09
N SER A 910 -10.13 -15.76 46.13
CA SER A 910 -9.02 -14.79 46.00
C SER A 910 -8.95 -14.26 44.56
N PRO A 911 -8.56 -12.99 44.32
CA PRO A 911 -8.55 -12.41 42.97
C PRO A 911 -7.57 -13.14 42.03
N GLU A 912 -6.46 -13.64 42.59
CA GLU A 912 -5.50 -14.55 41.95
C GLU A 912 -6.12 -15.87 41.46
N SER A 913 -7.29 -16.31 41.96
CA SER A 913 -7.95 -17.58 41.58
C SER A 913 -8.88 -17.45 40.37
N LEU A 914 -9.20 -16.22 39.95
CA LEU A 914 -10.06 -15.96 38.81
C LEU A 914 -9.29 -16.15 37.50
N PHE A 915 -9.91 -16.82 36.52
CA PHE A 915 -9.38 -16.88 35.17
C PHE A 915 -9.58 -15.53 34.47
N GLN A 916 -8.52 -15.05 33.84
CA GLN A 916 -8.51 -13.95 32.89
C GLN A 916 -7.72 -14.46 31.66
N ASN A 917 -8.15 -14.11 30.45
CA ASN A 917 -7.46 -14.58 29.24
C ASN A 917 -6.06 -13.94 29.19
N PRO A 918 -4.95 -14.71 29.20
CA PRO A 918 -3.60 -14.16 29.25
C PRO A 918 -3.15 -13.47 27.95
N CYS A 919 -3.91 -13.64 26.85
CA CYS A 919 -3.61 -13.10 25.53
C CYS A 919 -4.53 -11.92 25.17
N GLU A 920 -4.02 -10.69 25.28
CA GLU A 920 -4.57 -9.56 24.52
C GLU A 920 -4.03 -9.68 23.08
N SER A 921 -4.92 -9.71 22.09
CA SER A 921 -4.54 -9.80 20.66
C SER A 921 -4.29 -8.43 20.03
N PHE A 922 -3.26 -8.34 19.19
CA PHE A 922 -3.08 -7.24 18.25
C PHE A 922 -3.07 -7.77 16.81
N VAL A 923 -4.11 -7.41 16.05
CA VAL A 923 -4.27 -7.76 14.64
C VAL A 923 -3.98 -6.52 13.79
N LEU A 924 -2.86 -6.53 13.05
CA LEU A 924 -2.61 -5.53 12.03
C LEU A 924 -3.42 -5.89 10.79
N ARG A 925 -4.41 -5.06 10.47
CA ARG A 925 -5.31 -5.31 9.33
C ARG A 925 -4.71 -4.89 8.00
N GLY A 926 -5.10 -5.57 6.93
CA GLY A 926 -4.84 -5.15 5.55
C GLY A 926 -3.36 -5.16 5.13
N VAL A 927 -2.57 -6.14 5.57
CA VAL A 927 -1.13 -6.21 5.29
C VAL A 927 -0.86 -6.70 3.86
N ILE A 928 -0.35 -5.80 3.04
CA ILE A 928 -0.19 -5.96 1.59
C ILE A 928 1.13 -6.64 1.23
N CYS A 929 1.08 -7.71 0.44
CA CYS A 929 2.27 -8.26 -0.19
C CYS A 929 2.69 -7.42 -1.40
N ALA A 930 3.83 -6.74 -1.30
CA ALA A 930 4.41 -5.89 -2.36
C ALA A 930 4.90 -6.65 -3.62
N TYR A 931 4.61 -7.94 -3.77
CA TYR A 931 4.95 -8.74 -4.95
C TYR A 931 3.71 -9.29 -5.69
N CYS A 932 2.73 -9.86 -4.98
CA CYS A 932 1.51 -10.41 -5.58
C CYS A 932 0.23 -9.61 -5.26
N SER A 933 0.35 -8.47 -4.57
CA SER A 933 -0.77 -7.64 -4.08
C SER A 933 -1.74 -8.32 -3.10
N TYR A 934 -1.56 -9.60 -2.77
CA TYR A 934 -2.38 -10.30 -1.78
C TYR A 934 -2.41 -9.56 -0.43
N CYS A 935 -3.61 -9.45 0.14
CA CYS A 935 -3.92 -8.68 1.33
C CYS A 935 -4.44 -9.63 2.40
N GLN A 936 -3.86 -9.59 3.60
CA GLN A 936 -4.31 -10.39 4.75
C GLN A 936 -4.09 -9.63 6.05
N ASP A 937 -4.92 -9.93 7.05
CA ASP A 937 -4.71 -9.47 8.41
C ASP A 937 -3.65 -10.35 9.10
N LEU A 938 -2.87 -9.77 10.02
CA LEU A 938 -1.78 -10.46 10.73
C LEU A 938 -1.92 -10.28 12.26
N ASP A 939 -2.17 -11.36 13.00
CA ASP A 939 -2.21 -11.36 14.47
C ASP A 939 -0.83 -11.65 15.05
N PHE A 940 -0.13 -10.59 15.47
CA PHE A 940 1.23 -10.69 16.03
C PHE A 940 1.29 -11.38 17.39
N CYS A 941 0.13 -11.62 18.03
CA CYS A 941 0.00 -12.30 19.31
C CYS A 941 -0.39 -13.77 19.16
N ARG A 942 -1.07 -14.17 18.07
CA ARG A 942 -1.71 -15.49 17.93
C ARG A 942 -1.32 -16.28 16.68
N ASP A 943 -0.80 -15.65 15.62
CA ASP A 943 -0.50 -16.37 14.37
C ASP A 943 0.71 -17.31 14.48
N LYS A 944 0.44 -18.62 14.37
CA LYS A 944 1.46 -19.70 14.28
C LYS A 944 2.50 -19.52 13.15
N HIS A 945 2.23 -18.65 12.19
CA HIS A 945 3.13 -18.32 11.08
C HIS A 945 4.08 -17.15 11.38
N LEU A 946 3.72 -16.28 12.34
CA LEU A 946 4.52 -15.15 12.79
C LEU A 946 5.32 -15.49 14.05
N LEU A 947 4.70 -16.25 14.96
CA LEU A 947 5.32 -16.69 16.21
C LEU A 947 6.58 -17.55 15.96
N PRO A 948 7.66 -17.36 16.73
CA PRO A 948 8.88 -18.14 16.63
C PRO A 948 8.65 -19.61 16.96
N LYS A 949 9.34 -20.50 16.22
CA LYS A 949 9.37 -21.92 16.54
C LYS A 949 10.51 -22.16 17.52
N ILE A 950 10.17 -22.50 18.76
CA ILE A 950 11.14 -22.98 19.76
C ILE A 950 11.66 -24.33 19.25
N ASN A 951 12.97 -24.43 19.02
CA ASN A 951 13.58 -25.71 18.70
C ASN A 951 13.61 -26.60 19.96
N LYS A 952 12.93 -27.74 19.92
CA LYS A 952 12.78 -28.64 21.07
C LYS A 952 14.12 -29.14 21.60
N ASP A 953 15.10 -29.34 20.72
CA ASP A 953 16.37 -29.98 21.05
C ASP A 953 17.43 -28.99 21.59
N THR A 954 17.23 -27.68 21.39
CA THR A 954 18.22 -26.64 21.77
C THR A 954 17.65 -25.45 22.53
N GLY A 955 16.34 -25.42 22.81
CA GLY A 955 15.64 -24.29 23.45
C GLY A 955 15.62 -22.99 22.66
N ALA A 956 16.29 -22.93 21.49
CA ALA A 956 16.48 -21.71 20.73
C ALA A 956 15.19 -21.29 20.00
N MET A 957 14.76 -20.05 20.20
CA MET A 957 13.65 -19.45 19.46
C MET A 957 14.09 -19.08 18.03
N VAL A 958 13.64 -19.85 17.05
CA VAL A 958 13.85 -19.53 15.63
C VAL A 958 12.70 -18.63 15.18
N MET A 959 12.99 -17.33 15.00
CA MET A 959 12.02 -16.34 14.54
C MET A 959 11.38 -16.75 13.21
N GLY A 960 10.06 -16.73 13.17
CA GLY A 960 9.29 -16.95 11.93
C GLY A 960 9.61 -15.85 10.93
N ALA A 961 9.95 -16.24 9.69
CA ALA A 961 10.01 -15.27 8.60
C ALA A 961 8.58 -14.88 8.21
N TRP A 962 8.21 -13.63 8.47
CA TRP A 962 6.90 -13.07 8.15
C TRP A 962 6.66 -13.18 6.63
N ARG A 963 5.75 -14.06 6.20
CA ARG A 963 5.54 -14.38 4.78
C ARG A 963 4.09 -14.25 4.34
N CYS A 964 3.91 -13.82 3.09
CA CYS A 964 2.63 -13.90 2.40
C CYS A 964 2.24 -15.38 2.23
N GLN A 965 1.00 -15.77 2.56
CA GLN A 965 0.57 -17.17 2.46
C GLN A 965 0.56 -17.68 1.01
N GLU A 966 0.09 -16.84 0.07
CA GLU A 966 0.09 -17.09 -1.38
C GLU A 966 1.50 -17.27 -1.95
N CYS A 967 2.24 -16.17 -2.12
CA CYS A 967 3.51 -16.20 -2.87
C CYS A 967 4.73 -16.57 -2.02
N LYS A 968 4.59 -16.71 -0.70
CA LYS A 968 5.65 -17.07 0.27
C LYS A 968 6.84 -16.11 0.32
N GLU A 969 6.67 -14.91 -0.24
CA GLU A 969 7.62 -13.80 -0.16
C GLU A 969 7.64 -13.18 1.24
N ASP A 970 8.83 -12.80 1.70
CA ASP A 970 9.05 -12.20 3.03
C ASP A 970 8.54 -10.73 3.06
N TYR A 971 7.70 -10.38 4.04
CA TYR A 971 7.14 -9.02 4.23
C TYR A 971 8.21 -7.99 4.64
N ASN A 972 8.00 -6.73 4.28
CA ASN A 972 8.89 -5.65 4.71
C ASN A 972 8.66 -5.29 6.19
N ARG A 973 9.57 -5.73 7.06
CA ARG A 973 9.48 -5.50 8.50
C ARG A 973 9.41 -4.01 8.88
N GLU A 974 10.19 -3.18 8.18
CA GLU A 974 10.24 -1.72 8.39
C GLU A 974 8.88 -1.05 8.15
N ALA A 975 8.13 -1.47 7.11
CA ALA A 975 6.81 -0.90 6.80
C ALA A 975 5.69 -1.40 7.74
N ILE A 976 5.84 -2.62 8.28
CA ILE A 976 4.95 -3.14 9.33
C ILE A 976 5.20 -2.37 10.64
N GLU A 977 6.46 -2.09 10.97
CA GLU A 977 6.83 -1.26 12.13
C GLU A 977 6.29 0.17 12.01
N GLU A 978 6.45 0.81 10.84
CA GLU A 978 5.87 2.12 10.51
C GLU A 978 4.33 2.11 10.64
N SER A 979 3.67 1.04 10.20
CA SER A 979 2.21 0.86 10.33
C SER A 979 1.77 0.69 11.79
N MET A 980 2.56 0.00 12.62
CA MET A 980 2.29 -0.13 14.07
C MET A 980 2.48 1.20 14.80
N ILE A 981 3.52 1.97 14.45
CA ILE A 981 3.77 3.30 15.02
C ILE A 981 2.59 4.25 14.72
N ALA A 982 2.09 4.27 13.48
CA ALA A 982 0.92 5.07 13.11
C ALA A 982 -0.37 4.70 13.87
N ILE A 983 -0.49 3.45 14.35
CA ILE A 983 -1.60 3.02 15.23
C ILE A 983 -1.36 3.50 16.67
N VAL A 984 -0.14 3.40 17.19
CA VAL A 984 0.23 3.94 18.52
C VAL A 984 -0.01 5.45 18.58
N GLU A 985 0.42 6.20 17.55
CA GLU A 985 0.16 7.64 17.41
C GLU A 985 -1.34 7.95 17.39
N ARG A 986 -2.15 7.18 16.64
CA ARG A 986 -3.61 7.32 16.62
C ARG A 986 -4.23 7.04 17.99
N MET A 987 -3.76 6.02 18.71
CA MET A 987 -4.24 5.70 20.06
C MET A 987 -3.87 6.77 21.09
N VAL A 988 -2.70 7.40 20.99
CA VAL A 988 -2.34 8.58 21.78
C VAL A 988 -3.32 9.73 21.48
N GLY A 989 -3.55 10.02 20.19
CA GLY A 989 -4.49 11.06 19.75
C GLY A 989 -5.92 10.82 20.25
N GLN A 990 -6.44 9.59 20.10
CA GLN A 990 -7.73 9.17 20.68
C GLN A 990 -7.78 9.41 22.18
N TYR A 991 -6.76 8.96 22.94
CA TYR A 991 -6.76 9.13 24.40
C TYR A 991 -6.67 10.60 24.84
N GLN A 992 -6.07 11.48 24.04
CA GLN A 992 -6.02 12.92 24.30
C GLN A 992 -7.30 13.67 23.89
N THR A 993 -7.98 13.24 22.83
CA THR A 993 -9.18 13.91 22.26
C THR A 993 -10.50 13.32 22.75
N GLN A 994 -10.48 12.23 23.51
CA GLN A 994 -11.67 11.51 23.96
C GLN A 994 -12.68 12.36 24.74
N ASP A 995 -13.96 12.00 24.60
CA ASP A 995 -15.03 12.53 25.43
C ASP A 995 -14.84 12.24 26.93
N LEU A 996 -15.32 13.16 27.75
CA LEU A 996 -15.50 12.98 29.18
C LEU A 996 -16.96 12.63 29.50
N LYS A 997 -17.18 11.62 30.34
CA LYS A 997 -18.51 11.17 30.80
C LYS A 997 -18.70 11.42 32.29
N CYS A 998 -19.88 11.85 32.71
CA CYS A 998 -20.18 12.02 34.13
C CYS A 998 -20.33 10.65 34.82
N VAL A 999 -19.73 10.48 36.00
CA VAL A 999 -19.84 9.22 36.79
C VAL A 999 -21.29 8.93 37.20
N LYS A 1000 -22.07 9.96 37.55
CA LYS A 1000 -23.45 9.83 38.04
C LYS A 1000 -24.45 9.60 36.90
N CYS A 1001 -24.63 10.58 36.02
CA CYS A 1001 -25.70 10.58 35.00
C CYS A 1001 -25.29 9.95 33.66
N ARG A 1002 -24.01 9.54 33.49
CA ARG A 1002 -23.42 8.95 32.27
C ARG A 1002 -23.48 9.82 31.01
N ARG A 1003 -24.03 11.03 31.05
CA ARG A 1003 -23.97 12.01 29.96
C ARG A 1003 -22.52 12.35 29.60
N VAL A 1004 -22.27 12.55 28.32
CA VAL A 1004 -21.05 13.18 27.79
C VAL A 1004 -21.03 14.66 28.17
N LYS A 1005 -19.84 15.22 28.35
CA LYS A 1005 -19.62 16.64 28.62
C LYS A 1005 -19.85 17.45 27.33
N GLY A 1006 -20.86 18.34 27.34
CA GLY A 1006 -21.20 19.19 26.18
C GLY A 1006 -20.44 20.52 26.12
N ASP A 1007 -19.55 20.80 27.08
CA ASP A 1007 -18.89 22.08 27.26
C ASP A 1007 -17.39 21.89 27.58
N TYR A 1008 -16.55 22.89 27.28
CA TYR A 1008 -15.12 22.75 27.52
C TYR A 1008 -14.70 23.11 28.96
N LEU A 1009 -15.36 24.08 29.60
CA LEU A 1009 -14.85 24.75 30.81
C LEU A 1009 -15.33 24.17 32.16
N GLY A 1010 -16.49 23.51 32.21
CA GLY A 1010 -17.11 23.06 33.46
C GLY A 1010 -16.34 21.92 34.14
N GLU A 1011 -15.96 22.09 35.39
CA GLU A 1011 -15.29 21.03 36.16
C GLU A 1011 -16.26 19.89 36.57
N TRP A 1012 -17.55 20.20 36.68
CA TRP A 1012 -18.58 19.32 37.24
C TRP A 1012 -19.81 19.28 36.33
N CYS A 1013 -20.42 18.11 36.20
CA CYS A 1013 -21.71 17.98 35.52
C CYS A 1013 -22.85 18.60 36.36
N GLU A 1014 -23.92 19.06 35.70
CA GLU A 1014 -25.15 19.61 36.27
C GLU A 1014 -25.68 18.81 37.48
N CYS A 1015 -25.57 17.48 37.46
CA CYS A 1015 -25.98 16.59 38.56
C CYS A 1015 -24.97 16.51 39.73
N SER A 1016 -24.09 17.51 39.85
CA SER A 1016 -22.94 17.57 40.78
C SER A 1016 -22.10 16.29 40.75
N GLY A 1017 -21.82 15.78 39.56
CA GLY A 1017 -21.05 14.55 39.35
C GLY A 1017 -19.76 14.85 38.58
N GLY A 1018 -18.62 14.39 39.11
CA GLY A 1018 -17.33 14.53 38.45
C GLY A 1018 -17.31 13.86 37.08
N PHE A 1019 -16.54 14.46 36.17
CA PHE A 1019 -16.25 13.90 34.86
C PHE A 1019 -15.09 12.91 34.93
N VAL A 1020 -15.16 11.83 34.15
CA VAL A 1020 -14.09 10.84 33.96
C VAL A 1020 -13.92 10.55 32.47
N THR A 1021 -12.73 10.08 32.08
CA THR A 1021 -12.42 9.68 30.70
C THR A 1021 -13.34 8.57 30.20
N THR A 1022 -13.66 8.57 28.91
CA THR A 1022 -14.45 7.49 28.28
C THR A 1022 -13.66 6.18 28.25
N LEU A 1023 -12.39 6.21 27.87
CA LEU A 1023 -11.40 5.15 27.97
C LEU A 1023 -10.58 5.29 29.27
N GLY A 1024 -10.45 4.21 30.05
CA GLY A 1024 -9.73 4.25 31.32
C GLY A 1024 -8.20 4.18 31.15
N ARG A 1025 -7.44 4.98 31.92
CA ARG A 1025 -5.95 4.99 31.89
C ARG A 1025 -5.35 3.57 32.02
N ALA A 1026 -5.93 2.72 32.87
CA ALA A 1026 -5.46 1.35 33.06
C ALA A 1026 -5.63 0.45 31.82
N GLU A 1027 -6.70 0.64 31.04
CA GLU A 1027 -6.93 -0.09 29.79
C GLU A 1027 -5.98 0.40 28.68
N TYR A 1028 -5.80 1.72 28.58
CA TYR A 1028 -4.83 2.34 27.67
C TYR A 1028 -3.40 1.83 27.95
N LEU A 1029 -2.96 1.85 29.22
CA LEU A 1029 -1.65 1.33 29.62
C LEU A 1029 -1.51 -0.18 29.39
N ARG A 1030 -2.59 -0.98 29.54
CA ARG A 1030 -2.58 -2.41 29.20
C ARG A 1030 -2.28 -2.61 27.72
N LYS A 1031 -2.94 -1.87 26.82
CA LYS A 1031 -2.69 -1.96 25.38
C LYS A 1031 -1.28 -1.50 25.00
N MET A 1032 -0.77 -0.41 25.57
CA MET A 1032 0.60 0.05 25.30
C MET A 1032 1.68 -0.94 25.76
N ARG A 1033 1.49 -1.64 26.89
CA ARG A 1033 2.39 -2.75 27.30
C ARG A 1033 2.40 -3.92 26.32
N VAL A 1034 1.30 -4.16 25.60
CA VAL A 1034 1.25 -5.20 24.56
C VAL A 1034 2.08 -4.77 23.33
N PHE A 1035 2.01 -3.51 22.91
CA PHE A 1035 2.94 -2.99 21.89
C PHE A 1035 4.40 -3.04 22.33
N GLU A 1036 4.71 -2.74 23.61
CA GLU A 1036 6.06 -2.89 24.16
C GLU A 1036 6.54 -4.35 24.11
N ASN A 1037 5.70 -5.31 24.52
CA ASN A 1037 6.00 -6.74 24.45
C ASN A 1037 6.17 -7.24 23.00
N ILE A 1038 5.32 -6.81 22.07
CA ILE A 1038 5.47 -7.08 20.62
C ILE A 1038 6.81 -6.53 20.12
N ALA A 1039 7.15 -5.28 20.47
CA ALA A 1039 8.37 -4.64 20.02
C ALA A 1039 9.64 -5.32 20.57
N GLU A 1040 9.63 -5.73 21.83
CA GLU A 1040 10.73 -6.49 22.44
C GLU A 1040 10.86 -7.91 21.84
N PHE A 1041 9.73 -8.63 21.72
CA PHE A 1041 9.69 -10.01 21.24
C PHE A 1041 10.09 -10.16 19.77
N TYR A 1042 9.67 -9.23 18.91
CA TYR A 1042 10.04 -9.23 17.48
C TYR A 1042 11.30 -8.42 17.15
N GLY A 1043 11.85 -7.66 18.11
CA GLY A 1043 13.03 -6.81 17.92
C GLY A 1043 12.77 -5.60 17.01
N LEU A 1044 11.69 -4.87 17.26
CA LEU A 1044 11.28 -3.64 16.56
C LEU A 1044 11.75 -2.42 17.36
N SER A 1045 12.85 -1.80 16.91
CA SER A 1045 13.56 -0.76 17.69
C SER A 1045 12.82 0.58 17.75
N PHE A 1046 12.23 1.03 16.63
CA PHE A 1046 11.51 2.30 16.57
C PHE A 1046 10.16 2.20 17.27
N LEU A 1047 9.45 1.06 17.13
CA LEU A 1047 8.23 0.84 17.89
C LEU A 1047 8.50 0.80 19.41
N LYS A 1048 9.60 0.18 19.84
CA LYS A 1048 9.99 0.18 21.26
C LYS A 1048 10.32 1.58 21.76
N GLU A 1049 11.05 2.38 20.98
CA GLU A 1049 11.39 3.77 21.34
C GLU A 1049 10.14 4.67 21.44
N ALA A 1050 9.23 4.58 20.45
CA ALA A 1050 7.97 5.32 20.45
C ALA A 1050 7.07 4.95 21.66
N VAL A 1051 6.87 3.66 21.91
CA VAL A 1051 6.05 3.20 23.04
C VAL A 1051 6.68 3.57 24.38
N ALA A 1052 7.99 3.37 24.54
CA ALA A 1052 8.71 3.77 25.76
C ALA A 1052 8.60 5.28 26.03
N TRP A 1053 8.66 6.12 24.99
CA TRP A 1053 8.43 7.56 25.12
C TRP A 1053 7.01 7.86 25.65
N THR A 1054 5.98 7.25 25.06
CA THR A 1054 4.57 7.40 25.51
C THR A 1054 4.26 6.79 26.89
N LEU A 1055 5.13 5.93 27.42
CA LEU A 1055 5.03 5.35 28.77
C LEU A 1055 5.90 6.10 29.80
N SER A 1056 6.85 6.91 29.34
CA SER A 1056 7.70 7.78 30.18
C SER A 1056 7.06 9.12 30.56
N THR A 1057 5.84 9.37 30.07
CA THR A 1057 5.05 10.61 30.22
C THR A 1057 3.70 10.38 30.92
#